data_AF-A0A972IIN9-F1
#
_entry.id   AF-A0A972IIN9-F1
#
_cell.length_a   1.000
_cell.length_b   1.000
_cell.length_c   1.000
_cell.angle_alpha   90.00
_cell.angle_beta   90.00
_cell.angle_gamma   90.00
#
_symmetry.space_group_name_H-M   'P 1'
#
loop_
_entity.id
_entity.type
_entity.pdbx_description
1 polymer ?
#
loop_
_entity_poly.entity_id
_entity_poly.type
_entity_poly.pdbx_seq_one_letter_code
_entity_poly.pdbx_strand_id
1 'polypeptide(L)'
;MPEIRKTTIATGLLAVLLFSTARAETADALLRVHGGWEEVDAGRVLKQEFRFANDLVTYGLDYSVEIPEGTPLGKCVPRGDQARGKLIALGMSSPAKPNWYYQSFIGITLDGTSLHDIPGEFREVRQFGPDTLLEGMWVTPKGPVYLRLLLRSRDDKLLVQVALGPETAADRLEVSLSAYPQGFDQPRKRRLATAVRDVEAPASVVLDKAKERWALLYDELLQRRKTAAGPCGVVYVPDELDAAVLGLGPYNVRTTFRGKPGGRQITLGVWDFTPQHEAEPVRRYLVESGPTIAADLALLAKTDWLAGPVPVTRLTASRAEQLAKAAQARRRPTPFDEMTNTVVTPHVAWAKPLPAGPVRLLVIAPRWEQRETVELAQRLDVEYQTVSVSRPDSLLDPGSLYLYGSYDTYGYPRKNETDVLFEMAEKLRTANDCVILSGFQPELMPGYVRRELAEKVCGGAGLILLGAAKGFLAELKDQLEPADWTVDVVPTANLPVLDRMVAENRPIASAYQCGKGRVLALHYAGGRLCLTPGLSHEEPDVLSYYDYYHSLVASAVLWAANRESAVQIRFTDKPGEVMIHAGEARPDAVIEVMDHDPARGFREQADRKIDLPGGESRHGLALPGPATGPRLVSVWVKQDGKTLGWATGHVDLGADAPQIESLTLNEPAVSPSGTVSGSVALSALPTGGRIDLELSDALGRLIAEVRLTPTGATSAFQVKLPQTVALLHEVRARLRQADRLLDQQIATFAVPDRTVDDFHFLAWSDGGNHAVRHLINRELAAGGVDWIDNTGMTGGDAIRAAAACRNAARWGLRSIPYITRIASQQASAGPRRPCLTDPKHLEGWTAGLADRAAGAAAFGPPAYTLGDENYLVHGQVDLCTSPTCLAAFRVELEKRYGSLDRLNAAWAAAFTDWADVVPAMFDEVKDQPNHWPRWADHRMYMDRVLTEAHAIGRDAIRRTDSGARVGFDGVFDLNSWHGYDFYQLCRACDLVQVYACRPPQIEYLRSWKQPGAIVGAWYNHTGNYDEVSAKRLGWDLLLHGFNSSWYWTSYNTGPALLFPDLRAAPQFSWMQESHAEIMGGIGKLLLHVRREQDGVAVHYSQASVHAGTLTGRSHSRAQLGFARLVEDLGLQFDMLSYEQIEQGQLG
;
A
#
# COMPACT_ATOMS: atom_id res chain seq x y z
N MET A 1 -5.54 19.94 -52.60
CA MET A 1 -6.97 19.54 -52.60
C MET A 1 -7.50 19.57 -51.17
N PRO A 2 -8.28 20.58 -50.76
CA PRO A 2 -8.85 20.67 -49.41
C PRO A 2 -10.37 20.53 -49.45
N GLU A 3 -10.92 19.32 -49.64
CA GLU A 3 -12.36 19.08 -49.48
C GLU A 3 -12.76 17.75 -48.80
N ILE A 4 -11.80 16.89 -48.42
CA ILE A 4 -12.12 15.57 -47.83
C ILE A 4 -12.10 15.55 -46.28
N ARG A 5 -11.85 16.69 -45.61
CA ARG A 5 -11.74 16.75 -44.13
C ARG A 5 -13.01 17.09 -43.35
N LYS A 6 -14.15 17.38 -43.99
CA LYS A 6 -15.37 17.80 -43.28
C LYS A 6 -16.36 16.67 -42.94
N THR A 7 -16.31 15.54 -43.64
CA THR A 7 -17.31 14.46 -43.47
C THR A 7 -16.92 13.44 -42.38
N THR A 8 -15.62 13.24 -42.12
CA THR A 8 -15.15 12.32 -41.06
C THR A 8 -15.29 12.92 -39.66
N ILE A 9 -15.23 14.26 -39.53
CA ILE A 9 -15.39 14.95 -38.25
C ILE A 9 -16.88 14.97 -37.83
N ALA A 10 -17.81 15.13 -38.77
CA ALA A 10 -19.25 15.12 -38.46
C ALA A 10 -19.75 13.73 -38.02
N THR A 11 -19.25 12.66 -38.65
CA THR A 11 -19.65 11.28 -38.30
C THR A 11 -18.99 10.81 -37.00
N GLY A 12 -17.77 11.26 -36.71
CA GLY A 12 -17.09 11.05 -35.43
C GLY A 12 -17.72 11.83 -34.26
N LEU A 13 -18.17 13.08 -34.48
CA LEU A 13 -18.87 13.85 -33.44
C LEU A 13 -20.27 13.29 -33.17
N LEU A 14 -20.99 12.81 -34.20
CA LEU A 14 -22.31 12.21 -34.00
C LEU A 14 -22.23 10.85 -33.29
N ALA A 15 -21.18 10.06 -33.54
CA ALA A 15 -20.92 8.85 -32.78
C ALA A 15 -20.58 9.16 -31.31
N VAL A 16 -19.77 10.18 -31.02
CA VAL A 16 -19.48 10.61 -29.64
C VAL A 16 -20.73 11.16 -28.93
N LEU A 17 -21.64 11.84 -29.64
CA LEU A 17 -22.89 12.37 -29.08
C LEU A 17 -24.03 11.31 -28.97
N LEU A 18 -24.02 10.27 -29.80
CA LEU A 18 -24.99 9.17 -29.74
C LEU A 18 -24.55 8.03 -28.81
N PHE A 19 -23.23 7.83 -28.59
CA PHE A 19 -22.73 6.96 -27.53
C PHE A 19 -22.78 7.61 -26.13
N SER A 20 -22.82 8.94 -26.04
CA SER A 20 -22.97 9.65 -24.76
C SER A 20 -24.40 9.74 -24.24
N THR A 21 -25.40 9.32 -25.02
CA THR A 21 -26.83 9.50 -24.67
C THR A 21 -27.59 8.19 -24.39
N ALA A 22 -26.92 7.03 -24.45
CA ALA A 22 -27.56 5.72 -24.23
C ALA A 22 -26.86 4.79 -23.22
N ARG A 23 -25.76 5.21 -22.56
CA ARG A 23 -25.43 4.64 -21.25
C ARG A 23 -26.25 5.42 -20.24
N ALA A 24 -27.33 4.81 -19.75
CA ALA A 24 -27.77 5.11 -18.40
C ALA A 24 -26.57 4.75 -17.50
N GLU A 25 -25.69 5.71 -17.25
CA GLU A 25 -24.59 5.59 -16.30
C GLU A 25 -25.21 5.14 -14.98
N THR A 26 -25.02 3.86 -14.65
CA THR A 26 -25.55 3.26 -13.44
C THR A 26 -24.82 3.89 -12.26
N ALA A 27 -25.43 4.89 -11.64
CA ALA A 27 -25.00 5.39 -10.35
C ALA A 27 -25.68 4.54 -9.27
N ASP A 28 -24.94 4.22 -8.21
CA ASP A 28 -25.45 3.49 -7.06
C ASP A 28 -25.53 4.38 -5.81
N ALA A 29 -26.35 3.96 -4.86
CA ALA A 29 -26.32 4.39 -3.48
C ALA A 29 -26.00 3.16 -2.60
N LEU A 30 -25.41 3.41 -1.43
CA LEU A 30 -24.98 2.42 -0.45
C LEU A 30 -25.53 2.78 0.93
N LEU A 31 -26.03 1.79 1.67
CA LEU A 31 -26.41 1.85 3.06
C LEU A 31 -25.61 0.79 3.81
N ARG A 32 -24.91 1.22 4.86
CA ARG A 32 -24.25 0.33 5.83
C ARG A 32 -24.83 0.56 7.21
N VAL A 33 -25.03 -0.52 7.94
CA VAL A 33 -25.53 -0.49 9.32
C VAL A 33 -24.53 -1.20 10.23
N HIS A 34 -24.18 -0.55 11.34
CA HIS A 34 -23.26 -1.08 12.36
C HIS A 34 -23.91 -1.01 13.74
N GLY A 35 -23.44 -1.86 14.66
CA GLY A 35 -23.90 -1.89 16.04
C GLY A 35 -25.15 -2.76 16.25
N GLY A 36 -25.65 -2.77 17.48
CA GLY A 36 -26.74 -3.62 17.93
C GLY A 36 -27.02 -3.46 19.41
N TRP A 37 -27.70 -4.44 19.99
CA TRP A 37 -27.93 -4.50 21.43
C TRP A 37 -26.67 -4.96 22.16
N GLU A 38 -26.31 -4.24 23.23
CA GLU A 38 -25.22 -4.53 24.14
C GLU A 38 -25.81 -4.70 25.56
N GLU A 39 -25.42 -5.77 26.25
CA GLU A 39 -25.71 -5.96 27.68
C GLU A 39 -24.80 -5.04 28.51
N VAL A 40 -25.34 -4.41 29.54
CA VAL A 40 -24.60 -3.59 30.53
C VAL A 40 -25.00 -4.01 31.94
N ASP A 41 -24.18 -3.70 32.95
CA ASP A 41 -24.30 -4.22 34.33
C ASP A 41 -25.70 -4.11 34.98
N ALA A 42 -26.58 -3.23 34.50
CA ALA A 42 -27.97 -3.08 34.96
C ALA A 42 -28.96 -2.75 33.82
N GLY A 43 -28.88 -3.45 32.68
CA GLY A 43 -29.84 -3.31 31.58
C GLY A 43 -29.23 -3.57 30.20
N ARG A 44 -29.85 -3.04 29.15
CA ARG A 44 -29.33 -3.14 27.77
C ARG A 44 -29.29 -1.80 27.07
N VAL A 45 -28.31 -1.61 26.20
CA VAL A 45 -28.15 -0.41 25.38
C VAL A 45 -28.20 -0.79 23.92
N LEU A 46 -29.00 -0.09 23.12
CA LEU A 46 -28.94 -0.19 21.67
C LEU A 46 -28.10 0.96 21.14
N LYS A 47 -27.05 0.65 20.38
CA LYS A 47 -26.27 1.63 19.61
C LYS A 47 -26.21 1.16 18.17
N GLN A 48 -26.74 1.96 17.26
CA GLN A 48 -26.68 1.68 15.84
C GLN A 48 -26.20 2.90 15.07
N GLU A 49 -25.33 2.68 14.08
CA GLU A 49 -24.88 3.68 13.13
C GLU A 49 -25.38 3.30 11.74
N PHE A 50 -25.93 4.28 11.02
CA PHE A 50 -26.43 4.14 9.66
C PHE A 50 -25.66 5.09 8.74
N ARG A 51 -25.00 4.54 7.72
CA ARG A 51 -24.27 5.33 6.73
C ARG A 51 -24.87 5.16 5.35
N PHE A 52 -25.41 6.26 4.82
CA PHE A 52 -25.89 6.37 3.45
C PHE A 52 -24.83 7.08 2.62
N ALA A 53 -24.49 6.56 1.44
CA ALA A 53 -23.52 7.18 0.56
C ALA A 53 -23.90 7.03 -0.91
N ASN A 54 -23.60 8.03 -1.72
CA ASN A 54 -23.57 7.95 -3.18
C ASN A 54 -22.36 8.75 -3.71
N ASP A 55 -22.28 8.94 -5.01
CA ASP A 55 -21.18 9.67 -5.65
C ASP A 55 -21.08 11.15 -5.26
N LEU A 56 -22.12 11.69 -4.63
CA LEU A 56 -22.27 13.11 -4.34
C LEU A 56 -22.13 13.41 -2.85
N VAL A 57 -22.77 12.60 -2.00
CA VAL A 57 -22.96 12.88 -0.58
C VAL A 57 -22.85 11.63 0.28
N THR A 58 -22.51 11.83 1.55
CA THR A 58 -22.55 10.80 2.59
C THR A 58 -23.30 11.33 3.80
N TYR A 59 -24.33 10.62 4.25
CA TYR A 59 -25.08 10.90 5.47
C TYR A 59 -24.79 9.82 6.52
N GLY A 60 -24.34 10.25 7.69
CA GLY A 60 -24.17 9.38 8.86
C GLY A 60 -25.25 9.69 9.88
N LEU A 61 -25.89 8.66 10.43
CA LEU A 61 -26.88 8.80 11.50
C LEU A 61 -26.59 7.83 12.64
N ASP A 62 -26.69 8.32 13.87
CA ASP A 62 -26.43 7.54 15.07
C ASP A 62 -27.73 7.44 15.88
N TYR A 63 -28.13 6.21 16.22
CA TYR A 63 -29.25 5.91 17.10
C TYR A 63 -28.76 5.28 18.39
N SER A 64 -29.11 5.86 19.54
CA SER A 64 -28.72 5.28 20.83
C SER A 64 -29.77 5.43 21.93
N VAL A 65 -30.19 4.31 22.51
CA VAL A 65 -31.15 4.29 23.63
C VAL A 65 -30.73 3.27 24.69
N GLU A 66 -31.10 3.54 25.93
CA GLU A 66 -30.90 2.61 27.06
C GLU A 66 -32.22 2.05 27.54
N ILE A 67 -32.21 0.80 27.99
CA ILE A 67 -33.30 0.18 28.73
C ILE A 67 -32.72 -0.36 30.04
N PRO A 68 -32.62 0.50 31.08
CA PRO A 68 -32.21 0.07 32.42
C PRO A 68 -33.16 -1.00 32.99
N GLU A 69 -32.67 -1.80 33.92
CA GLU A 69 -33.48 -2.75 34.68
C GLU A 69 -34.66 -2.03 35.38
N GLY A 70 -35.87 -2.60 35.28
CA GLY A 70 -37.10 -1.99 35.81
C GLY A 70 -37.77 -0.96 34.89
N THR A 71 -37.23 -0.69 33.70
CA THR A 71 -37.90 0.15 32.69
C THR A 71 -39.21 -0.52 32.23
N PRO A 72 -40.36 0.21 32.14
CA PRO A 72 -41.61 -0.35 31.66
C PRO A 72 -41.49 -0.97 30.26
N LEU A 73 -42.24 -2.06 30.02
CA LEU A 73 -42.24 -2.74 28.72
C LEU A 73 -42.58 -1.75 27.59
N GLY A 74 -41.74 -1.70 26.55
CA GLY A 74 -41.90 -0.79 25.42
C GLY A 74 -41.41 0.66 25.68
N LYS A 75 -40.66 0.90 26.77
CA LYS A 75 -40.03 2.19 27.05
C LYS A 75 -38.51 2.13 27.00
N CYS A 76 -37.88 3.28 26.74
CA CYS A 76 -36.44 3.48 26.78
C CYS A 76 -36.07 4.86 27.35
N VAL A 77 -34.82 5.00 27.78
CA VAL A 77 -34.23 6.25 28.25
C VAL A 77 -33.27 6.78 27.17
N PRO A 78 -33.59 7.90 26.51
CA PRO A 78 -32.65 8.59 25.62
C PRO A 78 -31.55 9.28 26.44
N ARG A 79 -30.30 9.28 25.95
CA ARG A 79 -29.15 9.85 26.69
C ARG A 79 -29.05 11.38 26.52
N GLY A 80 -28.67 12.09 27.59
CA GLY A 80 -28.26 13.51 27.53
C GLY A 80 -29.38 14.51 27.17
N ASP A 81 -29.05 15.52 26.36
CA ASP A 81 -29.96 16.63 25.99
C ASP A 81 -31.20 16.20 25.18
N GLN A 82 -31.19 14.97 24.65
CA GLN A 82 -32.28 14.36 23.88
C GLN A 82 -33.59 14.27 24.70
N ALA A 83 -33.47 13.92 25.99
CA ALA A 83 -34.59 13.79 26.92
C ALA A 83 -35.31 15.13 27.17
N ARG A 84 -34.56 16.25 27.19
CA ARG A 84 -35.12 17.61 27.40
C ARG A 84 -35.86 18.13 26.17
N GLY A 85 -35.47 17.69 24.98
CA GLY A 85 -36.02 18.16 23.70
C GLY A 85 -37.30 17.44 23.23
N LYS A 86 -37.68 16.31 23.87
CA LYS A 86 -38.69 15.35 23.38
C LYS A 86 -38.44 14.87 21.94
N LEU A 87 -37.17 14.71 21.59
CA LEU A 87 -36.75 14.27 20.26
C LEU A 87 -36.28 12.81 20.33
N ILE A 88 -36.44 12.06 19.24
CA ILE A 88 -35.96 10.67 19.21
C ILE A 88 -34.43 10.67 19.19
N ALA A 89 -33.80 9.69 19.81
CA ALA A 89 -32.34 9.60 19.95
C ALA A 89 -31.61 9.23 18.64
N LEU A 90 -32.10 9.70 17.51
CA LEU A 90 -31.54 9.57 16.18
C LEU A 90 -30.95 10.92 15.76
N GLY A 91 -29.63 11.03 15.71
CA GLY A 91 -28.91 12.23 15.30
C GLY A 91 -28.15 12.05 13.99
N MET A 92 -27.81 13.15 13.32
CA MET A 92 -27.05 13.12 12.06
C MET A 92 -25.58 13.51 12.31
N SER A 93 -24.68 12.52 12.27
CA SER A 93 -23.27 12.65 12.61
C SER A 93 -22.39 13.17 11.46
N SER A 94 -22.84 13.02 10.21
CA SER A 94 -22.17 13.44 8.98
C SER A 94 -23.22 13.88 7.94
N PRO A 95 -22.97 14.87 7.06
CA PRO A 95 -21.69 15.56 6.77
C PRO A 95 -21.14 16.46 7.88
N ALA A 96 -22.00 17.17 8.61
CA ALA A 96 -21.58 18.07 9.67
C ALA A 96 -22.43 17.90 10.93
N LYS A 97 -21.78 17.48 12.04
CA LYS A 97 -22.41 17.31 13.36
C LYS A 97 -23.34 18.44 13.83
N PRO A 98 -23.01 19.74 13.62
CA PRO A 98 -23.89 20.82 14.07
C PRO A 98 -25.13 21.02 13.19
N ASN A 99 -25.05 20.78 11.87
CA ASN A 99 -26.07 21.19 10.91
C ASN A 99 -27.44 20.57 11.20
N TRP A 100 -27.59 19.27 10.98
CA TRP A 100 -28.71 18.50 11.51
C TRP A 100 -28.19 17.82 12.77
N TYR A 101 -28.77 18.12 13.91
CA TYR A 101 -28.11 17.90 15.20
C TYR A 101 -27.69 16.43 15.44
N TYR A 102 -26.39 16.20 15.63
CA TYR A 102 -25.81 14.84 15.74
C TYR A 102 -26.28 13.99 16.91
N GLN A 103 -26.88 14.57 17.96
CA GLN A 103 -27.47 13.78 19.03
C GLN A 103 -28.95 13.47 18.76
N SER A 104 -29.67 14.36 18.08
CA SER A 104 -31.10 14.19 17.87
C SER A 104 -31.63 15.22 16.87
N PHE A 105 -31.63 14.85 15.59
CA PHE A 105 -32.00 15.79 14.54
C PHE A 105 -33.51 15.81 14.26
N ILE A 106 -34.24 14.77 14.70
CA ILE A 106 -35.66 14.58 14.38
C ILE A 106 -36.47 14.24 15.64
N GLY A 107 -37.71 14.73 15.69
CA GLY A 107 -38.73 14.38 16.67
C GLY A 107 -40.03 14.03 15.97
N ILE A 108 -40.74 13.02 16.50
CA ILE A 108 -42.01 12.54 15.95
C ILE A 108 -43.04 12.59 17.08
N THR A 109 -44.19 13.20 16.80
CA THR A 109 -45.28 13.37 17.77
C THR A 109 -46.60 12.90 17.17
N LEU A 110 -47.35 12.12 17.94
CA LEU A 110 -48.65 11.55 17.59
C LEU A 110 -49.71 12.07 18.57
N ASP A 111 -50.66 12.87 18.08
CA ASP A 111 -51.69 13.54 18.90
C ASP A 111 -51.13 14.27 20.15
N GLY A 112 -49.96 14.88 20.01
CA GLY A 112 -49.28 15.60 21.10
C GLY A 112 -48.33 14.74 21.96
N THR A 113 -48.29 13.41 21.76
CA THR A 113 -47.37 12.51 22.47
C THR A 113 -46.12 12.24 21.64
N SER A 114 -44.94 12.54 22.19
CA SER A 114 -43.65 12.30 21.51
C SER A 114 -43.19 10.85 21.64
N LEU A 115 -42.54 10.32 20.60
CA LEU A 115 -41.98 8.96 20.57
C LEU A 115 -40.60 8.83 21.23
N HIS A 116 -40.04 9.90 21.80
CA HIS A 116 -38.67 9.94 22.35
C HIS A 116 -38.32 8.89 23.42
N ASP A 117 -39.32 8.37 24.13
CA ASP A 117 -39.17 7.37 25.20
C ASP A 117 -39.64 5.98 24.77
N ILE A 118 -39.85 5.76 23.47
CA ILE A 118 -40.20 4.47 22.87
C ILE A 118 -39.02 4.02 22.01
N PRO A 119 -38.49 2.80 22.18
CA PRO A 119 -37.39 2.31 21.36
C PRO A 119 -37.88 2.02 19.93
N GLY A 120 -37.13 2.52 18.94
CA GLY A 120 -37.29 2.15 17.54
C GLY A 120 -36.53 0.88 17.17
N GLU A 121 -37.11 0.09 16.27
CA GLU A 121 -36.49 -1.08 15.65
C GLU A 121 -36.21 -0.80 14.17
N PHE A 122 -34.99 -1.04 13.70
CA PHE A 122 -34.59 -0.72 12.34
C PHE A 122 -34.40 -1.97 11.48
N ARG A 123 -34.87 -1.92 10.24
CA ARG A 123 -34.61 -2.94 9.21
C ARG A 123 -34.04 -2.32 7.95
N GLU A 124 -33.09 -3.02 7.35
CA GLU A 124 -32.48 -2.68 6.07
C GLU A 124 -33.36 -3.20 4.93
N VAL A 125 -34.11 -2.32 4.27
CA VAL A 125 -35.00 -2.72 3.17
C VAL A 125 -34.22 -2.84 1.86
N ARG A 126 -33.34 -1.88 1.57
CA ARG A 126 -32.41 -1.90 0.42
C ARG A 126 -31.06 -1.31 0.83
N GLN A 127 -30.03 -2.14 0.73
CA GLN A 127 -28.66 -1.74 1.10
C GLN A 127 -27.88 -1.11 -0.05
N PHE A 128 -28.24 -1.41 -1.30
CA PHE A 128 -27.51 -0.91 -2.46
C PHE A 128 -28.31 -0.99 -3.76
N GLY A 129 -27.94 -0.12 -4.70
CA GLY A 129 -28.46 -0.10 -6.07
C GLY A 129 -28.84 1.33 -6.46
N PRO A 130 -29.84 1.52 -7.32
CA PRO A 130 -30.30 2.85 -7.72
C PRO A 130 -30.77 3.73 -6.55
N ASP A 131 -31.19 3.11 -5.44
CA ASP A 131 -31.51 3.74 -4.17
C ASP A 131 -31.20 2.81 -2.98
N THR A 132 -31.24 3.38 -1.78
CA THR A 132 -31.16 2.64 -0.51
C THR A 132 -32.31 3.02 0.39
N LEU A 133 -32.75 2.11 1.24
CA LEU A 133 -33.88 2.32 2.13
C LEU A 133 -33.67 1.64 3.47
N LEU A 134 -33.70 2.45 4.53
CA LEU A 134 -33.80 2.01 5.91
C LEU A 134 -35.20 2.33 6.43
N GLU A 135 -35.80 1.41 7.17
CA GLU A 135 -37.08 1.64 7.85
C GLU A 135 -36.92 1.40 9.35
N GLY A 136 -37.18 2.43 10.15
CA GLY A 136 -37.35 2.34 11.59
C GLY A 136 -38.83 2.25 11.96
N MET A 137 -39.18 1.42 12.92
CA MET A 137 -40.54 1.21 13.41
C MET A 137 -40.61 1.50 14.91
N TRP A 138 -41.58 2.31 15.32
CA TRP A 138 -41.93 2.57 16.72
C TRP A 138 -43.31 2.00 17.00
N VAL A 139 -43.39 1.03 17.91
CA VAL A 139 -44.67 0.46 18.34
C VAL A 139 -45.28 1.35 19.41
N THR A 140 -46.34 2.07 19.06
CA THR A 140 -47.03 2.98 19.99
C THR A 140 -48.34 2.36 20.48
N PRO A 141 -48.93 2.83 21.60
CA PRO A 141 -50.25 2.39 22.04
C PRO A 141 -51.36 2.61 21.00
N LYS A 142 -51.16 3.51 20.04
CA LYS A 142 -52.12 3.82 18.97
C LYS A 142 -51.89 2.99 17.70
N GLY A 143 -50.83 2.18 17.62
CA GLY A 143 -50.37 1.47 16.43
C GLY A 143 -48.94 1.87 16.01
N PRO A 144 -48.34 1.20 15.01
CA PRO A 144 -46.97 1.47 14.60
C PRO A 144 -46.80 2.78 13.81
N VAL A 145 -45.66 3.43 14.03
CA VAL A 145 -45.19 4.59 13.26
C VAL A 145 -43.87 4.23 12.58
N TYR A 146 -43.77 4.50 11.29
CA TYR A 146 -42.60 4.19 10.47
C TYR A 146 -41.82 5.46 10.13
N LEU A 147 -40.50 5.42 10.29
CA LEU A 147 -39.55 6.39 9.76
C LEU A 147 -38.75 5.71 8.65
N ARG A 148 -38.88 6.21 7.42
CA ARG A 148 -38.15 5.72 6.26
C ARG A 148 -37.10 6.74 5.86
N LEU A 149 -35.87 6.29 5.72
CA LEU A 149 -34.73 7.08 5.25
C LEU A 149 -34.24 6.49 3.93
N LEU A 150 -34.21 7.32 2.89
CA LEU A 150 -33.89 6.90 1.54
C LEU A 150 -32.83 7.81 0.92
N LEU A 151 -31.84 7.21 0.26
CA LEU A 151 -30.88 7.94 -0.58
C LEU A 151 -30.91 7.36 -1.99
N ARG A 152 -31.16 8.20 -3.00
CA ARG A 152 -31.05 7.82 -4.42
C ARG A 152 -29.62 8.03 -4.91
N SER A 153 -29.22 7.30 -5.94
CA SER A 153 -27.84 7.34 -6.44
C SER A 153 -27.36 8.69 -6.99
N ARG A 154 -28.26 9.54 -7.47
CA ARG A 154 -27.94 10.90 -7.99
C ARG A 154 -28.60 12.03 -7.19
N ASP A 155 -28.88 11.80 -5.92
CA ASP A 155 -29.54 12.79 -5.06
C ASP A 155 -28.58 13.34 -4.00
N ASP A 156 -28.62 14.64 -3.81
CA ASP A 156 -27.84 15.36 -2.80
C ASP A 156 -28.62 15.57 -1.49
N LYS A 157 -29.80 14.93 -1.36
CA LYS A 157 -30.66 14.92 -0.19
C LYS A 157 -30.78 13.54 0.42
N LEU A 158 -30.87 13.52 1.75
CA LEU A 158 -31.51 12.41 2.44
C LEU A 158 -33.02 12.61 2.43
N LEU A 159 -33.75 11.63 1.92
CA LEU A 159 -35.21 11.64 1.85
C LEU A 159 -35.76 10.98 3.11
N VAL A 160 -36.75 11.64 3.73
CA VAL A 160 -37.31 11.26 5.02
C VAL A 160 -38.82 11.16 4.88
N GLN A 161 -39.39 10.01 5.19
CA GLN A 161 -40.84 9.81 5.24
C GLN A 161 -41.23 9.27 6.62
N VAL A 162 -42.14 9.96 7.30
CA VAL A 162 -42.79 9.45 8.51
C VAL A 162 -44.21 9.05 8.16
N ALA A 163 -44.58 7.80 8.39
CA ALA A 163 -45.87 7.23 7.99
C ALA A 163 -46.55 6.46 9.13
N LEU A 164 -47.88 6.51 9.16
CA LEU A 164 -48.72 5.78 10.11
C LEU A 164 -49.12 4.41 9.53
N GLY A 165 -48.86 3.33 10.26
CA GLY A 165 -49.32 1.98 9.88
C GLY A 165 -50.84 1.93 9.72
N PRO A 166 -51.41 1.12 8.80
CA PRO A 166 -52.85 1.08 8.49
C PRO A 166 -53.78 1.07 9.71
N GLU A 167 -53.38 0.35 10.75
CA GLU A 167 -54.03 0.15 12.04
C GLU A 167 -53.82 1.30 13.05
N THR A 168 -52.93 2.24 12.75
CA THR A 168 -52.59 3.34 13.65
C THR A 168 -53.70 4.36 13.74
N ALA A 169 -54.33 4.44 14.91
CA ALA A 169 -55.48 5.28 15.22
C ALA A 169 -55.04 6.63 15.82
N ALA A 170 -54.61 7.55 14.96
CA ALA A 170 -54.21 8.89 15.34
C ALA A 170 -54.73 9.95 14.36
N ASP A 171 -55.11 11.11 14.89
CA ASP A 171 -55.72 12.18 14.11
C ASP A 171 -54.67 13.17 13.56
N ARG A 172 -53.53 13.29 14.25
CA ARG A 172 -52.50 14.28 13.95
C ARG A 172 -51.09 13.72 14.12
N LEU A 173 -50.33 13.82 13.04
CA LEU A 173 -48.90 13.53 12.97
C LEU A 173 -48.10 14.84 12.89
N GLU A 174 -47.04 14.96 13.70
CA GLU A 174 -46.08 16.07 13.61
C GLU A 174 -44.65 15.57 13.56
N VAL A 175 -43.82 16.21 12.73
CA VAL A 175 -42.38 15.96 12.62
C VAL A 175 -41.65 17.27 12.90
N SER A 176 -40.66 17.25 13.79
CA SER A 176 -39.79 18.40 14.05
C SER A 176 -38.34 18.09 13.74
N LEU A 177 -37.64 18.99 13.05
CA LEU A 177 -36.21 18.90 12.79
C LEU A 177 -35.45 19.94 13.63
N SER A 178 -34.28 19.55 14.16
CA SER A 178 -33.41 20.44 14.96
C SER A 178 -32.05 20.63 14.29
N ALA A 179 -31.63 21.90 14.19
CA ALA A 179 -30.44 22.30 13.46
C ALA A 179 -29.61 23.38 14.18
N TYR A 180 -28.29 23.34 13.97
CA TYR A 180 -27.33 24.37 14.36
C TYR A 180 -26.47 24.77 13.15
N PRO A 181 -27.02 25.56 12.21
CA PRO A 181 -26.39 25.82 10.91
C PRO A 181 -24.93 26.27 11.03
N GLN A 182 -23.99 25.63 10.35
CA GLN A 182 -22.57 26.01 10.30
C GLN A 182 -21.75 25.98 11.60
N GLY A 183 -22.30 25.59 12.77
CA GLY A 183 -21.48 25.38 13.98
C GLY A 183 -22.10 25.79 15.32
N PHE A 184 -21.40 25.47 16.42
CA PHE A 184 -21.77 25.85 17.79
C PHE A 184 -20.98 27.06 18.31
N ASP A 185 -20.14 27.70 17.51
CA ASP A 185 -19.24 28.75 18.02
C ASP A 185 -19.93 30.11 18.07
N GLN A 186 -19.50 30.99 18.96
CA GLN A 186 -19.92 32.41 18.98
C GLN A 186 -18.87 33.32 18.33
N PRO A 187 -19.26 34.54 17.89
CA PRO A 187 -20.62 35.05 17.70
C PRO A 187 -21.35 34.37 16.53
N ARG A 188 -22.69 34.43 16.55
CA ARG A 188 -23.58 33.82 15.56
C ARG A 188 -24.56 34.82 15.01
N LYS A 189 -24.90 34.68 13.73
CA LYS A 189 -25.96 35.46 13.08
C LYS A 189 -26.78 34.53 12.20
N ARG A 190 -27.65 33.75 12.85
CA ARG A 190 -28.50 32.74 12.21
C ARG A 190 -29.52 33.38 11.27
N ARG A 191 -29.68 32.80 10.09
CA ARG A 191 -30.59 33.26 9.05
C ARG A 191 -31.39 32.12 8.45
N LEU A 192 -32.58 32.46 7.99
CA LEU A 192 -33.48 31.64 7.19
C LEU A 192 -33.65 32.32 5.83
N ALA A 193 -33.29 31.65 4.75
CA ALA A 193 -33.68 32.04 3.40
C ALA A 193 -34.76 31.11 2.85
N THR A 194 -35.73 31.68 2.15
CA THR A 194 -36.76 30.97 1.38
C THR A 194 -36.80 31.53 -0.05
N ALA A 195 -37.73 31.05 -0.86
CA ALA A 195 -37.94 31.55 -2.22
C ALA A 195 -38.33 33.05 -2.28
N VAL A 196 -38.87 33.62 -1.18
CA VAL A 196 -39.42 34.99 -1.20
C VAL A 196 -38.90 35.90 -0.10
N ARG A 197 -38.16 35.39 0.91
CA ARG A 197 -37.63 36.20 2.01
C ARG A 197 -36.31 35.68 2.57
N ASP A 198 -35.63 36.55 3.31
CA ASP A 198 -34.44 36.26 4.11
C ASP A 198 -34.61 36.89 5.49
N VAL A 199 -34.61 36.08 6.54
CA VAL A 199 -35.00 36.46 7.91
C VAL A 199 -33.87 36.17 8.87
N GLU A 200 -33.60 37.11 9.77
CA GLU A 200 -32.58 37.00 10.82
C GLU A 200 -33.18 36.52 12.15
N ALA A 201 -32.41 35.76 12.93
CA ALA A 201 -32.81 35.33 14.27
C ALA A 201 -32.80 36.50 15.29
N PRO A 202 -33.64 36.48 16.35
CA PRO A 202 -34.68 35.48 16.62
C PRO A 202 -35.97 35.76 15.83
N ALA A 203 -36.57 34.72 15.24
CA ALA A 203 -37.85 34.83 14.56
C ALA A 203 -38.68 33.54 14.65
N SER A 204 -40.00 33.64 14.54
CA SER A 204 -40.88 32.50 14.30
C SER A 204 -41.60 32.72 12.98
N VAL A 205 -41.41 31.80 12.04
CA VAL A 205 -41.82 31.97 10.65
C VAL A 205 -42.76 30.85 10.27
N VAL A 206 -44.02 31.18 9.99
CA VAL A 206 -44.96 30.26 9.34
C VAL A 206 -44.73 30.35 7.84
N LEU A 207 -44.39 29.23 7.20
CA LEU A 207 -44.08 29.17 5.77
C LEU A 207 -45.35 29.17 4.92
N ASP A 208 -45.38 30.01 3.88
CA ASP A 208 -46.41 29.95 2.85
C ASP A 208 -46.17 28.70 2.00
N LYS A 209 -46.89 27.61 2.27
CA LYS A 209 -46.73 26.32 1.60
C LYS A 209 -46.86 26.38 0.07
N ALA A 210 -47.53 27.40 -0.48
CA ALA A 210 -47.66 27.56 -1.93
C ALA A 210 -46.37 28.15 -2.56
N LYS A 211 -45.72 29.09 -1.86
CA LYS A 211 -44.59 29.89 -2.37
C LYS A 211 -43.22 29.49 -1.79
N GLU A 212 -43.17 28.95 -0.58
CA GLU A 212 -41.96 28.69 0.22
C GLU A 212 -41.75 27.19 0.44
N ARG A 213 -41.63 26.42 -0.63
CA ARG A 213 -41.56 24.95 -0.58
C ARG A 213 -40.25 24.38 -0.01
N TRP A 214 -39.28 25.25 0.25
CA TRP A 214 -37.99 24.93 0.84
C TRP A 214 -37.55 26.04 1.79
N ALA A 215 -36.69 25.68 2.74
CA ALA A 215 -36.04 26.59 3.67
C ALA A 215 -34.54 26.29 3.75
N LEU A 216 -33.70 27.30 3.57
CA LEU A 216 -32.25 27.25 3.74
C LEU A 216 -31.86 27.93 5.05
N LEU A 217 -31.06 27.24 5.85
CA LEU A 217 -30.58 27.67 7.14
C LEU A 217 -29.07 27.86 7.10
N TYR A 218 -28.63 29.02 7.55
CA TYR A 218 -27.21 29.39 7.51
C TYR A 218 -26.87 30.41 8.60
N ASP A 219 -25.59 30.73 8.75
CA ASP A 219 -25.09 31.74 9.68
C ASP A 219 -24.21 32.76 8.95
N GLU A 220 -24.64 34.02 8.92
CA GLU A 220 -23.96 35.09 8.18
C GLU A 220 -22.51 35.32 8.63
N LEU A 221 -22.20 35.12 9.91
CA LEU A 221 -20.86 35.36 10.45
C LEU A 221 -19.93 34.15 10.25
N LEU A 222 -20.47 32.94 10.25
CA LEU A 222 -19.68 31.72 10.11
C LEU A 222 -19.32 31.40 8.64
N GLN A 223 -20.02 31.98 7.66
CA GLN A 223 -19.67 31.87 6.24
C GLN A 223 -18.26 32.37 5.90
N ARG A 224 -17.71 33.31 6.68
CA ARG A 224 -16.37 33.92 6.46
C ARG A 224 -15.31 33.38 7.41
N ARG A 225 -15.68 32.48 8.32
CA ARG A 225 -14.75 31.76 9.18
C ARG A 225 -14.46 30.42 8.55
N LYS A 226 -13.24 29.91 8.74
CA LYS A 226 -12.87 28.55 8.32
C LYS A 226 -13.55 27.53 9.25
N THR A 227 -14.87 27.38 9.13
CA THR A 227 -15.64 26.33 9.82
C THR A 227 -15.66 25.07 8.95
N ALA A 228 -15.85 23.90 9.56
CA ALA A 228 -15.96 22.65 8.81
C ALA A 228 -17.34 22.45 8.15
N ALA A 229 -18.38 23.21 8.55
CA ALA A 229 -19.77 22.97 8.19
C ALA A 229 -20.34 24.04 7.23
N GLY A 230 -21.05 23.61 6.20
CA GLY A 230 -21.81 24.47 5.28
C GLY A 230 -23.24 24.76 5.74
N PRO A 231 -24.05 25.49 4.96
CA PRO A 231 -25.50 25.63 5.19
C PRO A 231 -26.24 24.29 5.20
N CYS A 232 -27.41 24.23 5.82
CA CYS A 232 -28.32 23.09 5.73
C CYS A 232 -29.73 23.54 5.32
N GLY A 233 -30.55 22.65 4.78
CA GLY A 233 -31.86 23.05 4.28
C GLY A 233 -32.86 21.92 4.18
N VAL A 234 -34.15 22.25 4.09
CA VAL A 234 -35.25 21.28 4.02
C VAL A 234 -36.22 21.65 2.92
N VAL A 235 -36.70 20.65 2.18
CA VAL A 235 -37.84 20.70 1.26
C VAL A 235 -38.93 19.76 1.78
N TYR A 236 -40.19 20.12 1.57
CA TYR A 236 -41.33 19.35 2.08
C TYR A 236 -42.45 19.28 1.05
N VAL A 237 -43.40 18.36 1.23
CA VAL A 237 -44.59 18.24 0.37
C VAL A 237 -45.74 19.11 0.93
N PRO A 238 -46.11 20.21 0.28
CA PRO A 238 -47.14 21.14 0.78
C PRO A 238 -48.50 20.47 1.04
N ASP A 239 -48.85 19.49 0.21
CA ASP A 239 -50.16 18.85 0.20
C ASP A 239 -50.38 17.90 1.39
N GLU A 240 -49.33 17.49 2.09
CA GLU A 240 -49.42 16.62 3.26
C GLU A 240 -49.62 17.41 4.56
N LEU A 241 -49.34 18.71 4.54
CA LEU A 241 -49.23 19.52 5.74
C LEU A 241 -50.43 20.45 5.94
N ASP A 242 -50.81 20.65 7.19
CA ASP A 242 -51.64 21.77 7.66
C ASP A 242 -50.77 23.02 7.84
N ALA A 243 -49.64 22.90 8.54
CA ALA A 243 -48.72 23.99 8.82
C ALA A 243 -47.24 23.56 8.76
N ALA A 244 -46.36 24.47 8.36
CA ALA A 244 -44.91 24.34 8.49
C ALA A 244 -44.39 25.60 9.20
N VAL A 245 -43.79 25.43 10.38
CA VAL A 245 -43.39 26.52 11.28
C VAL A 245 -41.92 26.40 11.62
N LEU A 246 -41.16 27.46 11.40
CA LEU A 246 -39.73 27.53 11.68
C LEU A 246 -39.45 28.48 12.84
N GLY A 247 -39.02 27.93 13.97
CA GLY A 247 -38.48 28.67 15.11
C GLY A 247 -36.99 28.92 14.89
N LEU A 248 -36.65 30.12 14.43
CA LEU A 248 -35.29 30.57 14.18
C LEU A 248 -34.71 31.20 15.46
N GLY A 249 -34.13 30.39 16.34
CA GLY A 249 -33.44 30.88 17.54
C GLY A 249 -31.98 31.29 17.28
N PRO A 250 -31.34 32.06 18.19
CA PRO A 250 -29.93 32.45 18.05
C PRO A 250 -28.96 31.28 18.27
N TYR A 251 -29.40 30.23 18.99
CA TYR A 251 -28.61 29.02 19.27
C TYR A 251 -29.10 27.85 18.41
N ASN A 252 -30.30 27.34 18.71
CA ASN A 252 -30.98 26.24 18.02
C ASN A 252 -31.99 26.78 17.00
N VAL A 253 -32.10 26.12 15.85
CA VAL A 253 -33.18 26.31 14.88
C VAL A 253 -34.06 25.06 14.84
N ARG A 254 -35.37 25.22 15.07
CA ARG A 254 -36.33 24.12 15.07
C ARG A 254 -37.39 24.33 14.00
N THR A 255 -37.56 23.35 13.11
CA THR A 255 -38.59 23.37 12.07
C THR A 255 -39.63 22.30 12.34
N THR A 256 -40.89 22.68 12.52
CA THR A 256 -42.00 21.76 12.82
C THR A 256 -42.97 21.69 11.65
N PHE A 257 -43.20 20.48 11.16
CA PHE A 257 -44.17 20.15 10.13
C PHE A 257 -45.37 19.44 10.77
N ARG A 258 -46.55 20.03 10.61
CA ARG A 258 -47.81 19.48 11.10
C ARG A 258 -48.59 18.90 9.93
N GLY A 259 -48.86 17.60 9.97
CA GLY A 259 -49.68 16.90 8.98
C GLY A 259 -51.13 17.40 9.00
N LYS A 260 -51.83 17.25 7.87
CA LYS A 260 -53.28 17.50 7.82
C LYS A 260 -54.02 16.58 8.80
N PRO A 261 -55.15 17.02 9.37
CA PRO A 261 -56.03 16.11 10.13
C PRO A 261 -56.38 14.86 9.32
N GLY A 262 -56.19 13.67 9.92
CA GLY A 262 -56.36 12.38 9.24
C GLY A 262 -55.28 12.03 8.20
N GLY A 263 -54.29 12.91 8.01
CA GLY A 263 -53.13 12.69 7.16
C GLY A 263 -52.26 11.56 7.71
N ARG A 264 -51.85 10.65 6.82
CA ARG A 264 -51.16 9.40 7.22
C ARG A 264 -49.65 9.45 7.05
N GLN A 265 -49.10 10.51 6.47
CA GLN A 265 -47.67 10.63 6.21
C GLN A 265 -47.19 12.07 6.12
N ILE A 266 -45.90 12.27 6.37
CA ILE A 266 -45.14 13.50 6.11
C ILE A 266 -43.83 13.13 5.41
N THR A 267 -43.58 13.71 4.24
CA THR A 267 -42.43 13.47 3.38
C THR A 267 -41.59 14.74 3.25
N LEU A 268 -40.30 14.60 3.54
CA LEU A 268 -39.30 15.67 3.58
C LEU A 268 -38.04 15.26 2.80
N GLY A 269 -37.28 16.24 2.33
CA GLY A 269 -35.90 16.06 1.88
C GLY A 269 -35.00 17.02 2.65
N VAL A 270 -33.91 16.52 3.21
CA VAL A 270 -32.96 17.35 3.98
C VAL A 270 -31.60 17.40 3.28
N TRP A 271 -31.03 18.60 3.21
CA TRP A 271 -29.71 18.89 2.68
C TRP A 271 -28.74 19.23 3.79
N ASP A 272 -27.50 18.80 3.61
CA ASP A 272 -26.34 19.38 4.25
C ASP A 272 -25.38 19.75 3.12
N PHE A 273 -25.13 21.04 2.92
CA PHE A 273 -24.33 21.52 1.79
C PHE A 273 -22.83 21.54 2.07
N THR A 274 -22.37 20.91 3.16
CA THR A 274 -20.93 20.77 3.45
C THR A 274 -20.18 20.08 2.29
N PRO A 275 -19.02 20.60 1.83
CA PRO A 275 -18.20 21.69 2.40
C PRO A 275 -18.48 23.10 1.84
N GLN A 276 -19.59 23.35 1.13
CA GLN A 276 -19.92 24.68 0.64
C GLN A 276 -20.10 25.66 1.81
N HIS A 277 -19.25 26.68 1.93
CA HIS A 277 -19.30 27.63 3.05
C HIS A 277 -20.28 28.79 2.82
N GLU A 278 -20.44 29.24 1.57
CA GLU A 278 -21.28 30.39 1.25
C GLU A 278 -22.72 29.97 0.96
N ALA A 279 -23.68 30.67 1.58
CA ALA A 279 -25.10 30.43 1.43
C ALA A 279 -25.68 31.02 0.13
N GLU A 280 -25.08 32.08 -0.41
CA GLU A 280 -25.59 32.78 -1.58
C GLU A 280 -25.66 31.90 -2.85
N PRO A 281 -24.61 31.14 -3.23
CA PRO A 281 -24.70 30.19 -4.35
C PRO A 281 -25.78 29.12 -4.14
N VAL A 282 -25.92 28.63 -2.91
CA VAL A 282 -26.92 27.60 -2.54
C VAL A 282 -28.33 28.17 -2.64
N ARG A 283 -28.55 29.40 -2.15
CA ARG A 283 -29.83 30.09 -2.22
C ARG A 283 -30.25 30.31 -3.67
N ARG A 284 -29.34 30.79 -4.52
CA ARG A 284 -29.60 30.99 -5.96
C ARG A 284 -30.04 29.69 -6.62
N TYR A 285 -29.33 28.60 -6.35
CA TYR A 285 -29.71 27.26 -6.80
C TYR A 285 -31.13 26.87 -6.35
N LEU A 286 -31.46 27.05 -5.06
CA LEU A 286 -32.78 26.69 -4.54
C LEU A 286 -33.91 27.59 -5.07
N VAL A 287 -33.63 28.87 -5.36
CA VAL A 287 -34.59 29.76 -6.05
C VAL A 287 -34.87 29.26 -7.47
N GLU A 288 -33.83 28.90 -8.22
CA GLU A 288 -33.95 28.43 -9.60
C GLU A 288 -34.58 27.04 -9.71
N SER A 289 -34.11 26.10 -8.88
CA SER A 289 -34.46 24.67 -9.00
C SER A 289 -35.54 24.23 -8.01
N GLY A 290 -35.88 25.05 -7.02
CA GLY A 290 -36.84 24.73 -5.95
C GLY A 290 -38.20 24.22 -6.42
N PRO A 291 -38.84 24.81 -7.45
CA PRO A 291 -40.09 24.29 -7.99
C PRO A 291 -39.97 22.86 -8.54
N THR A 292 -38.88 22.57 -9.27
CA THR A 292 -38.59 21.23 -9.82
C THR A 292 -38.34 20.23 -8.70
N ILE A 293 -37.55 20.60 -7.69
CA ILE A 293 -37.23 19.74 -6.54
C ILE A 293 -38.48 19.44 -5.72
N ALA A 294 -39.34 20.43 -5.47
CA ALA A 294 -40.58 20.22 -4.73
C ALA A 294 -41.58 19.34 -5.51
N ALA A 295 -41.63 19.48 -6.84
CA ALA A 295 -42.45 18.62 -7.70
C ALA A 295 -41.95 17.17 -7.72
N ASP A 296 -40.63 16.97 -7.72
CA ASP A 296 -39.99 15.66 -7.59
C ASP A 296 -40.34 14.99 -6.25
N LEU A 297 -40.21 15.71 -5.14
CA LEU A 297 -40.56 15.20 -3.80
C LEU A 297 -42.04 14.85 -3.69
N ALA A 298 -42.92 15.67 -4.28
CA ALA A 298 -44.37 15.41 -4.29
C ALA A 298 -44.74 14.17 -5.12
N LEU A 299 -43.99 13.87 -6.19
CA LEU A 299 -44.12 12.60 -6.91
C LEU A 299 -43.66 11.44 -6.04
N LEU A 300 -42.48 11.57 -5.41
CA LEU A 300 -41.91 10.53 -4.57
C LEU A 300 -42.79 10.17 -3.38
N ALA A 301 -43.49 11.14 -2.79
CA ALA A 301 -44.45 10.93 -1.70
C ALA A 301 -45.64 10.05 -2.09
N LYS A 302 -45.98 9.96 -3.39
CA LYS A 302 -47.04 9.10 -3.92
C LYS A 302 -46.53 7.73 -4.37
N THR A 303 -45.21 7.53 -4.38
CA THR A 303 -44.58 6.26 -4.74
C THR A 303 -44.51 5.37 -3.51
N ASP A 304 -44.82 4.08 -3.67
CA ASP A 304 -44.56 3.09 -2.63
C ASP A 304 -43.05 2.77 -2.58
N TRP A 305 -42.37 3.23 -1.53
CA TRP A 305 -40.93 3.03 -1.37
C TRP A 305 -40.58 1.56 -1.08
N LEU A 306 -41.54 0.74 -0.63
CA LEU A 306 -41.29 -0.68 -0.31
C LEU A 306 -41.45 -1.60 -1.53
N ALA A 307 -42.18 -1.16 -2.56
CA ALA A 307 -42.44 -1.97 -3.75
C ALA A 307 -41.18 -2.23 -4.62
N GLY A 308 -40.18 -1.34 -4.55
CA GLY A 308 -38.95 -1.44 -5.32
C GLY A 308 -38.15 -0.13 -5.34
N PRO A 309 -37.12 -0.02 -6.19
CA PRO A 309 -36.38 1.21 -6.38
C PRO A 309 -37.28 2.37 -6.83
N VAL A 310 -37.10 3.54 -6.22
CA VAL A 310 -37.90 4.73 -6.55
C VAL A 310 -37.41 5.42 -7.82
N PRO A 311 -38.23 6.26 -8.48
CA PRO A 311 -37.81 7.02 -9.65
C PRO A 311 -36.57 7.90 -9.38
N VAL A 312 -35.68 7.96 -10.38
CA VAL A 312 -34.50 8.84 -10.37
C VAL A 312 -34.89 10.30 -10.14
N THR A 313 -34.01 11.05 -9.50
CA THR A 313 -34.25 12.46 -9.17
C THR A 313 -34.49 13.33 -10.41
N ARG A 314 -35.54 14.16 -10.37
CA ARG A 314 -35.77 15.20 -11.36
C ARG A 314 -35.01 16.46 -10.95
N LEU A 315 -34.04 16.82 -11.78
CA LEU A 315 -33.20 18.00 -11.60
C LEU A 315 -33.34 18.94 -12.79
N THR A 316 -33.01 20.22 -12.60
CA THR A 316 -32.78 21.15 -13.71
C THR A 316 -31.53 20.70 -14.50
N ALA A 317 -31.46 21.03 -15.79
CA ALA A 317 -30.33 20.63 -16.64
C ALA A 317 -28.99 21.13 -16.06
N SER A 318 -28.94 22.39 -15.60
CA SER A 318 -27.75 22.97 -14.98
C SER A 318 -27.32 22.23 -13.71
N ARG A 319 -28.26 21.78 -12.86
CA ARG A 319 -27.91 21.04 -11.64
C ARG A 319 -27.44 19.63 -11.96
N ALA A 320 -28.09 18.95 -12.90
CA ALA A 320 -27.68 17.62 -13.34
C ALA A 320 -26.24 17.64 -13.87
N GLU A 321 -25.88 18.64 -14.69
CA GLU A 321 -24.51 18.81 -15.18
C GLU A 321 -23.51 19.08 -14.05
N GLN A 322 -23.86 19.94 -13.09
CA GLN A 322 -23.01 20.25 -11.94
C GLN A 322 -22.73 19.00 -11.08
N LEU A 323 -23.76 18.21 -10.77
CA LEU A 323 -23.62 16.99 -9.98
C LEU A 323 -22.82 15.92 -10.74
N ALA A 324 -23.03 15.78 -12.05
CA ALA A 324 -22.24 14.87 -12.88
C ALA A 324 -20.75 15.24 -12.86
N LYS A 325 -20.40 16.54 -12.98
CA LYS A 325 -19.01 17.02 -12.86
C LYS A 325 -18.43 16.73 -11.47
N ALA A 326 -19.20 16.93 -10.40
CA ALA A 326 -18.74 16.63 -9.04
C ALA A 326 -18.48 15.13 -8.82
N ALA A 327 -19.40 14.28 -9.28
CA ALA A 327 -19.25 12.83 -9.24
C ALA A 327 -18.01 12.36 -10.05
N GLN A 328 -17.83 12.90 -11.26
CA GLN A 328 -16.69 12.58 -12.11
C GLN A 328 -15.36 13.03 -11.49
N ALA A 329 -15.32 14.22 -10.89
CA ALA A 329 -14.12 14.72 -10.21
C ALA A 329 -13.74 13.86 -9.00
N ARG A 330 -14.74 13.43 -8.21
CA ARG A 330 -14.52 12.55 -7.04
C ARG A 330 -14.01 11.17 -7.43
N ARG A 331 -14.58 10.57 -8.49
CA ARG A 331 -14.24 9.21 -8.95
C ARG A 331 -13.19 9.18 -10.06
N ARG A 332 -12.44 10.27 -10.25
CA ARG A 332 -11.36 10.32 -11.25
C ARG A 332 -10.35 9.18 -10.97
N PRO A 333 -10.05 8.32 -11.95
CA PRO A 333 -9.04 7.29 -11.79
C PRO A 333 -7.67 7.88 -11.42
N THR A 334 -6.94 7.18 -10.55
CA THR A 334 -5.56 7.52 -10.20
C THR A 334 -4.63 6.39 -10.64
N PRO A 335 -3.30 6.62 -10.72
CA PRO A 335 -2.32 5.56 -10.95
C PRO A 335 -2.32 4.43 -9.90
N PHE A 336 -2.99 4.62 -8.76
CA PHE A 336 -3.18 3.58 -7.74
C PHE A 336 -4.35 2.63 -8.02
N ASP A 337 -5.19 2.96 -9.00
CA ASP A 337 -6.42 2.22 -9.32
C ASP A 337 -6.39 1.67 -10.74
N GLU A 338 -5.80 2.43 -11.66
CA GLU A 338 -5.73 2.09 -13.08
C GLU A 338 -4.31 1.65 -13.46
N MET A 339 -4.19 0.34 -13.70
CA MET A 339 -2.93 -0.28 -14.09
C MET A 339 -2.73 -0.15 -15.60
N THR A 340 -1.60 0.41 -16.01
CA THR A 340 -1.29 0.62 -17.43
C THR A 340 -0.16 -0.28 -17.91
N ASN A 341 -0.15 -0.59 -19.20
CA ASN A 341 0.96 -1.28 -19.86
C ASN A 341 2.11 -0.31 -20.26
N THR A 342 2.31 0.78 -19.51
CA THR A 342 3.33 1.78 -19.85
C THR A 342 4.74 1.22 -19.64
N VAL A 343 4.96 0.53 -18.52
CA VAL A 343 6.25 -0.10 -18.20
C VAL A 343 6.26 -1.53 -18.72
N VAL A 344 6.99 -1.75 -19.82
CA VAL A 344 7.18 -3.07 -20.44
C VAL A 344 8.33 -3.82 -19.76
N THR A 345 8.15 -5.12 -19.51
CA THR A 345 9.19 -5.96 -18.90
C THR A 345 9.63 -7.04 -19.88
N PRO A 346 10.82 -7.66 -19.73
CA PRO A 346 11.15 -8.86 -20.48
C PRO A 346 10.10 -9.95 -20.20
N HIS A 347 9.51 -10.50 -21.25
CA HIS A 347 8.47 -11.53 -21.15
C HIS A 347 8.45 -12.44 -22.37
N VAL A 348 7.70 -13.53 -22.26
CA VAL A 348 7.27 -14.37 -23.38
C VAL A 348 5.82 -14.07 -23.71
N ALA A 349 5.55 -13.58 -24.93
CA ALA A 349 4.19 -13.34 -25.40
C ALA A 349 3.51 -14.66 -25.80
N TRP A 350 2.85 -15.32 -24.83
CA TRP A 350 2.22 -16.63 -25.02
C TRP A 350 1.11 -16.61 -26.07
N ALA A 351 0.18 -15.66 -25.96
CA ALA A 351 -0.97 -15.59 -26.84
C ALA A 351 -1.45 -14.15 -27.02
N LYS A 352 -0.57 -13.32 -27.58
CA LYS A 352 -0.85 -11.92 -27.91
C LYS A 352 -0.34 -11.58 -29.31
N PRO A 353 -1.20 -11.43 -30.33
CA PRO A 353 -2.67 -11.41 -30.29
C PRO A 353 -3.36 -12.79 -30.32
N LEU A 354 -4.63 -12.83 -29.91
CA LEU A 354 -5.53 -13.98 -30.04
C LEU A 354 -6.36 -13.92 -31.34
N PRO A 355 -6.73 -15.07 -31.94
CA PRO A 355 -7.54 -15.15 -33.16
C PRO A 355 -8.87 -14.40 -33.08
N ALA A 356 -9.59 -14.63 -31.98
CA ALA A 356 -10.91 -14.06 -31.72
C ALA A 356 -10.86 -12.69 -30.99
N GLY A 357 -9.70 -12.02 -30.98
CA GLY A 357 -9.48 -10.75 -30.28
C GLY A 357 -9.28 -10.91 -28.77
N PRO A 358 -9.06 -9.81 -28.04
CA PRO A 358 -8.71 -9.86 -26.62
C PRO A 358 -9.84 -10.47 -25.76
N VAL A 359 -9.47 -11.10 -24.65
CA VAL A 359 -10.39 -11.50 -23.58
C VAL A 359 -10.69 -10.30 -22.69
N ARG A 360 -11.97 -10.02 -22.43
CA ARG A 360 -12.38 -8.95 -21.50
C ARG A 360 -12.23 -9.45 -20.07
N LEU A 361 -11.28 -8.89 -19.34
CA LEU A 361 -10.81 -9.39 -18.06
C LEU A 361 -11.02 -8.36 -16.95
N LEU A 362 -11.67 -8.75 -15.86
CA LEU A 362 -11.71 -7.95 -14.62
C LEU A 362 -10.86 -8.61 -13.55
N VAL A 363 -9.87 -7.89 -12.99
CA VAL A 363 -9.06 -8.39 -11.87
C VAL A 363 -9.30 -7.56 -10.61
N ILE A 364 -9.81 -8.22 -9.56
CA ILE A 364 -10.03 -7.64 -8.24
C ILE A 364 -8.99 -8.23 -7.29
N ALA A 365 -8.05 -7.41 -6.86
CA ALA A 365 -6.91 -7.86 -6.06
C ALA A 365 -6.27 -6.72 -5.23
N PRO A 366 -5.44 -7.05 -4.22
CA PRO A 366 -4.66 -6.06 -3.49
C PRO A 366 -3.86 -5.15 -4.42
N ARG A 367 -3.95 -3.83 -4.18
CA ARG A 367 -3.40 -2.76 -5.02
C ARG A 367 -1.98 -3.02 -5.46
N TRP A 368 -1.10 -3.36 -4.52
CA TRP A 368 0.33 -3.50 -4.75
C TRP A 368 0.71 -4.85 -5.36
N GLU A 369 -0.22 -5.80 -5.43
CA GLU A 369 -0.05 -7.07 -6.15
C GLU A 369 -0.47 -6.95 -7.63
N GLN A 370 -1.21 -5.89 -8.01
CA GLN A 370 -1.80 -5.71 -9.34
C GLN A 370 -0.78 -5.55 -10.48
N ARG A 371 0.52 -5.42 -10.20
CA ARG A 371 1.55 -5.49 -11.26
C ARG A 371 1.41 -6.77 -12.08
N GLU A 372 1.04 -7.89 -11.46
CA GLU A 372 0.89 -9.15 -12.18
C GLU A 372 -0.28 -9.16 -13.16
N THR A 373 -1.28 -8.29 -12.99
CA THR A 373 -2.32 -8.07 -14.00
C THR A 373 -1.71 -7.50 -15.28
N VAL A 374 -0.78 -6.56 -15.15
CA VAL A 374 -0.03 -6.00 -16.30
C VAL A 374 0.91 -7.05 -16.88
N GLU A 375 1.58 -7.84 -16.05
CA GLU A 375 2.44 -8.94 -16.51
C GLU A 375 1.64 -10.00 -17.30
N LEU A 376 0.43 -10.34 -16.87
CA LEU A 376 -0.48 -11.21 -17.62
C LEU A 376 -0.89 -10.55 -18.94
N ALA A 377 -1.24 -9.26 -18.92
CA ALA A 377 -1.66 -8.54 -20.12
C ALA A 377 -0.53 -8.32 -21.15
N GLN A 378 0.74 -8.41 -20.75
CA GLN A 378 1.87 -8.43 -21.67
C GLN A 378 2.02 -9.80 -22.36
N ARG A 379 1.49 -10.86 -21.75
CA ARG A 379 1.66 -12.25 -22.20
C ARG A 379 0.44 -12.84 -22.92
N LEU A 380 -0.76 -12.39 -22.55
CA LEU A 380 -2.04 -12.79 -23.12
C LEU A 380 -2.77 -11.57 -23.71
N ASP A 381 -3.44 -11.76 -24.85
CA ASP A 381 -4.30 -10.74 -25.46
C ASP A 381 -5.55 -10.53 -24.59
N VAL A 382 -5.50 -9.53 -23.73
CA VAL A 382 -6.61 -9.17 -22.84
C VAL A 382 -6.88 -7.67 -22.89
N GLU A 383 -8.16 -7.33 -22.85
CA GLU A 383 -8.65 -5.99 -22.51
C GLU A 383 -9.01 -6.05 -21.03
N TYR A 384 -8.20 -5.42 -20.18
CA TYR A 384 -8.30 -5.63 -18.74
C TYR A 384 -8.75 -4.38 -17.99
N GLN A 385 -9.45 -4.60 -16.89
CA GLN A 385 -9.80 -3.61 -15.89
C GLN A 385 -9.39 -4.11 -14.50
N THR A 386 -9.01 -3.19 -13.62
CA THR A 386 -8.60 -3.52 -12.24
C THR A 386 -9.52 -2.88 -11.21
N VAL A 387 -9.75 -3.59 -10.10
CA VAL A 387 -10.29 -3.00 -8.87
C VAL A 387 -9.28 -3.28 -7.77
N SER A 388 -8.72 -2.22 -7.20
CA SER A 388 -7.67 -2.29 -6.19
C SER A 388 -8.24 -2.23 -4.78
N VAL A 389 -8.11 -3.32 -4.02
CA VAL A 389 -8.33 -3.31 -2.56
C VAL A 389 -7.02 -3.05 -1.81
N SER A 390 -7.06 -2.62 -0.55
CA SER A 390 -5.84 -2.29 0.19
C SER A 390 -5.13 -3.52 0.77
N ARG A 391 -5.86 -4.43 1.42
CA ARG A 391 -5.31 -5.60 2.14
C ARG A 391 -6.27 -6.79 2.05
N PRO A 392 -5.84 -8.01 2.46
CA PRO A 392 -6.72 -9.17 2.45
C PRO A 392 -8.03 -8.98 3.24
N ASP A 393 -8.02 -8.12 4.26
CA ASP A 393 -9.10 -7.84 5.20
C ASP A 393 -9.59 -6.38 5.15
N SER A 394 -9.18 -5.58 4.16
CA SER A 394 -9.57 -4.17 4.05
C SER A 394 -9.71 -3.71 2.59
N LEU A 395 -10.88 -3.14 2.25
CA LEU A 395 -11.15 -2.53 0.95
C LEU A 395 -10.25 -1.31 0.69
N LEU A 396 -10.07 -0.48 1.71
CA LEU A 396 -9.25 0.73 1.63
C LEU A 396 -8.62 1.01 2.99
N ASP A 397 -7.30 1.22 2.99
CA ASP A 397 -6.54 1.71 4.13
C ASP A 397 -6.02 3.13 3.82
N PRO A 398 -6.71 4.18 4.28
CA PRO A 398 -6.26 5.56 4.14
C PRO A 398 -4.89 5.84 4.78
N GLY A 399 -4.54 5.13 5.87
CA GLY A 399 -3.32 5.37 6.64
C GLY A 399 -2.06 5.03 5.85
N SER A 400 -2.13 4.01 4.99
CA SER A 400 -1.06 3.67 4.06
C SER A 400 -1.14 4.48 2.75
N LEU A 401 -2.34 4.75 2.24
CA LEU A 401 -2.48 5.32 0.91
C LEU A 401 -2.22 6.84 0.85
N TYR A 402 -2.56 7.56 1.92
CA TYR A 402 -2.51 9.03 1.98
C TYR A 402 -1.39 9.55 2.89
N LEU A 403 -0.39 8.71 3.16
CA LEU A 403 0.69 9.05 4.06
C LEU A 403 1.47 10.25 3.49
N TYR A 404 1.85 11.16 4.39
CA TYR A 404 2.54 12.41 4.09
C TYR A 404 1.85 13.31 3.05
N GLY A 405 0.53 13.21 2.87
CA GLY A 405 -0.22 14.10 1.97
C GLY A 405 0.03 13.84 0.48
N SER A 406 0.62 12.70 0.13
CA SER A 406 1.05 12.34 -1.23
C SER A 406 -0.01 12.54 -2.31
N TYR A 407 -1.26 12.18 -2.04
CA TYR A 407 -2.38 12.40 -2.96
C TYR A 407 -2.61 13.88 -3.27
N ASP A 408 -2.54 14.73 -2.24
CA ASP A 408 -2.75 16.17 -2.40
C ASP A 408 -1.58 16.76 -3.21
N THR A 409 -0.33 16.33 -2.91
CA THR A 409 0.87 16.71 -3.67
C THR A 409 0.77 16.36 -5.15
N TYR A 410 0.16 15.21 -5.49
CA TYR A 410 -0.02 14.77 -6.88
C TYR A 410 -1.30 15.31 -7.53
N GLY A 411 -2.13 16.05 -6.80
CA GLY A 411 -3.41 16.57 -7.30
C GLY A 411 -4.46 15.48 -7.54
N TYR A 412 -4.40 14.37 -6.79
CA TYR A 412 -5.35 13.25 -6.89
C TYR A 412 -6.49 13.39 -5.88
N PRO A 413 -7.75 13.09 -6.28
CA PRO A 413 -8.85 13.06 -5.33
C PRO A 413 -8.65 11.92 -4.33
N ARG A 414 -8.84 12.19 -3.05
CA ARG A 414 -8.83 11.15 -2.01
C ARG A 414 -10.07 10.27 -2.15
N LYS A 415 -9.86 8.96 -2.21
CA LYS A 415 -10.93 7.95 -2.24
C LYS A 415 -11.37 7.51 -0.85
N ASN A 416 -12.54 6.92 -0.76
CA ASN A 416 -13.03 6.19 0.40
C ASN A 416 -13.52 4.78 -0.01
N GLU A 417 -13.88 3.95 0.97
CA GLU A 417 -14.34 2.57 0.68
C GLU A 417 -15.58 2.52 -0.22
N THR A 418 -16.44 3.53 -0.17
CA THR A 418 -17.63 3.59 -1.04
C THR A 418 -17.21 3.76 -2.49
N ASP A 419 -16.19 4.57 -2.76
CA ASP A 419 -15.66 4.74 -4.12
C ASP A 419 -15.10 3.42 -4.66
N VAL A 420 -14.41 2.62 -3.83
CA VAL A 420 -13.93 1.27 -4.20
C VAL A 420 -15.10 0.33 -4.50
N LEU A 421 -16.17 0.35 -3.69
CA LEU A 421 -17.34 -0.50 -3.90
C LEU A 421 -18.14 -0.12 -5.16
N PHE A 422 -18.30 1.17 -5.43
CA PHE A 422 -18.97 1.63 -6.65
C PHE A 422 -18.14 1.30 -7.89
N GLU A 423 -16.82 1.52 -7.84
CA GLU A 423 -15.92 1.10 -8.91
C GLU A 423 -15.99 -0.42 -9.14
N MET A 424 -16.06 -1.21 -8.06
CA MET A 424 -16.23 -2.66 -8.13
C MET A 424 -17.54 -3.06 -8.81
N ALA A 425 -18.67 -2.50 -8.36
CA ALA A 425 -19.98 -2.82 -8.93
C ALA A 425 -20.07 -2.37 -10.41
N GLU A 426 -19.57 -1.18 -10.72
CA GLU A 426 -19.54 -0.63 -12.08
C GLU A 426 -18.74 -1.53 -13.02
N LYS A 427 -17.50 -1.88 -12.66
CA LYS A 427 -16.62 -2.73 -13.46
C LYS A 427 -17.14 -4.17 -13.55
N LEU A 428 -17.75 -4.70 -12.49
CA LEU A 428 -18.42 -6.00 -12.52
C LEU A 428 -19.59 -6.02 -13.51
N ARG A 429 -20.40 -4.96 -13.56
CA ARG A 429 -21.56 -4.83 -14.47
C ARG A 429 -21.17 -4.78 -15.93
N THR A 430 -19.96 -4.33 -16.25
CA THR A 430 -19.45 -4.41 -17.63
C THR A 430 -19.46 -5.86 -18.13
N ALA A 431 -19.41 -6.01 -19.46
CA ALA A 431 -19.40 -7.32 -20.08
C ALA A 431 -17.98 -7.89 -19.98
N ASN A 432 -17.75 -8.73 -18.97
CA ASN A 432 -16.51 -9.45 -18.71
C ASN A 432 -16.63 -10.89 -19.21
N ASP A 433 -15.63 -11.37 -19.93
CA ASP A 433 -15.52 -12.79 -20.31
C ASP A 433 -15.01 -13.62 -19.13
N CYS A 434 -14.13 -13.05 -18.31
CA CYS A 434 -13.57 -13.67 -17.12
C CYS A 434 -13.34 -12.64 -16.00
N VAL A 435 -13.58 -13.04 -14.76
CA VAL A 435 -13.29 -12.28 -13.54
C VAL A 435 -12.25 -13.06 -12.71
N ILE A 436 -11.19 -12.39 -12.27
CA ILE A 436 -10.21 -12.95 -11.32
C ILE A 436 -10.39 -12.24 -9.98
N LEU A 437 -10.63 -13.03 -8.93
CA LEU A 437 -10.53 -12.57 -7.55
C LEU A 437 -9.27 -13.15 -6.92
N SER A 438 -8.39 -12.29 -6.42
CA SER A 438 -7.15 -12.74 -5.78
C SER A 438 -6.88 -12.02 -4.47
N GLY A 439 -6.55 -12.78 -3.44
CA GLY A 439 -5.82 -12.25 -2.28
C GLY A 439 -6.61 -11.47 -1.25
N PHE A 440 -7.93 -11.36 -1.37
CA PHE A 440 -8.79 -10.70 -0.39
C PHE A 440 -9.99 -11.54 0.01
N GLN A 441 -10.52 -11.24 1.19
CA GLN A 441 -11.70 -11.90 1.78
C GLN A 441 -12.95 -11.50 1.00
N PRO A 442 -13.69 -12.47 0.41
CA PRO A 442 -14.91 -12.18 -0.34
C PRO A 442 -15.95 -11.42 0.47
N GLU A 443 -15.97 -11.56 1.80
CA GLU A 443 -16.89 -10.89 2.72
C GLU A 443 -16.76 -9.35 2.69
N LEU A 444 -15.63 -8.83 2.21
CA LEU A 444 -15.46 -7.41 1.94
C LEU A 444 -16.34 -6.92 0.78
N MET A 445 -16.74 -7.83 -0.12
CA MET A 445 -17.76 -7.56 -1.12
C MET A 445 -19.14 -7.65 -0.45
N PRO A 446 -19.96 -6.59 -0.55
CA PRO A 446 -21.32 -6.64 -0.04
C PRO A 446 -22.12 -7.79 -0.67
N GLY A 447 -23.04 -8.38 0.11
CA GLY A 447 -23.77 -9.58 -0.30
C GLY A 447 -24.48 -9.47 -1.65
N TYR A 448 -24.95 -8.28 -2.04
CA TYR A 448 -25.55 -8.07 -3.37
C TYR A 448 -24.52 -8.08 -4.51
N VAL A 449 -23.29 -7.56 -4.33
CA VAL A 449 -22.22 -7.64 -5.34
C VAL A 449 -21.82 -9.09 -5.53
N ARG A 450 -21.73 -9.84 -4.43
CA ARG A 450 -21.45 -11.29 -4.46
C ARG A 450 -22.51 -12.06 -5.24
N ARG A 451 -23.80 -11.77 -5.00
CA ARG A 451 -24.90 -12.35 -5.80
C ARG A 451 -24.83 -11.97 -7.27
N GLU A 452 -24.56 -10.70 -7.59
CA GLU A 452 -24.46 -10.26 -8.98
C GLU A 452 -23.30 -10.95 -9.72
N LEU A 453 -22.14 -11.12 -9.04
CA LEU A 453 -21.03 -11.90 -9.58
C LEU A 453 -21.44 -13.36 -9.80
N ALA A 454 -22.10 -13.99 -8.81
CA ALA A 454 -22.58 -15.36 -8.93
C ALA A 454 -23.54 -15.55 -10.10
N GLU A 455 -24.49 -14.64 -10.29
CA GLU A 455 -25.43 -14.63 -11.42
C GLU A 455 -24.71 -14.47 -12.76
N LYS A 456 -23.72 -13.57 -12.86
CA LYS A 456 -22.91 -13.41 -14.08
C LYS A 456 -22.09 -14.64 -14.41
N VAL A 457 -21.48 -15.26 -13.40
CA VAL A 457 -20.71 -16.50 -13.57
C VAL A 457 -21.62 -17.62 -14.04
N CYS A 458 -22.71 -17.89 -13.32
CA CYS A 458 -23.65 -18.91 -13.73
C CYS A 458 -24.37 -18.59 -15.06
N GLY A 459 -24.40 -17.32 -15.47
CA GLY A 459 -24.87 -16.84 -16.77
C GLY A 459 -23.89 -17.02 -17.94
N GLY A 460 -22.61 -17.31 -17.70
CA GLY A 460 -21.61 -17.59 -18.75
C GLY A 460 -20.22 -16.99 -18.54
N ALA A 461 -20.03 -16.09 -17.57
CA ALA A 461 -18.71 -15.51 -17.31
C ALA A 461 -17.78 -16.51 -16.60
N GLY A 462 -16.49 -16.47 -16.91
CA GLY A 462 -15.46 -17.20 -16.18
C GLY A 462 -15.15 -16.59 -14.82
N LEU A 463 -14.77 -17.42 -13.85
CA LEU A 463 -14.29 -16.99 -12.54
C LEU A 463 -13.00 -17.72 -12.16
N ILE A 464 -11.95 -16.98 -11.80
CA ILE A 464 -10.72 -17.56 -11.23
C ILE A 464 -10.53 -17.04 -9.81
N LEU A 465 -10.24 -17.95 -8.88
CA LEU A 465 -10.09 -17.66 -7.45
C LEU A 465 -8.70 -18.05 -6.95
N LEU A 466 -8.02 -17.10 -6.29
CA LEU A 466 -6.71 -17.31 -5.67
C LEU A 466 -6.65 -16.78 -4.23
N GLY A 467 -5.83 -17.42 -3.40
CA GLY A 467 -5.60 -17.00 -2.01
C GLY A 467 -6.89 -16.98 -1.17
N ALA A 468 -7.10 -15.92 -0.40
CA ALA A 468 -8.29 -15.74 0.45
C ALA A 468 -9.59 -15.68 -0.35
N ALA A 469 -9.56 -15.27 -1.63
CA ALA A 469 -10.75 -15.14 -2.47
C ALA A 469 -11.43 -16.50 -2.76
N LYS A 470 -10.72 -17.62 -2.55
CA LYS A 470 -11.30 -18.97 -2.64
C LYS A 470 -12.48 -19.20 -1.69
N GLY A 471 -12.62 -18.40 -0.63
CA GLY A 471 -13.81 -18.41 0.23
C GLY A 471 -15.12 -18.20 -0.55
N PHE A 472 -15.05 -17.57 -1.74
CA PHE A 472 -16.22 -17.30 -2.58
C PHE A 472 -16.85 -18.57 -3.14
N LEU A 473 -16.14 -19.71 -3.18
CA LEU A 473 -16.71 -21.00 -3.55
C LEU A 473 -17.92 -21.37 -2.66
N ALA A 474 -17.93 -20.92 -1.40
CA ALA A 474 -19.05 -21.17 -0.50
C ALA A 474 -20.36 -20.51 -0.98
N GLU A 475 -20.29 -19.38 -1.70
CA GLU A 475 -21.45 -18.68 -2.27
C GLU A 475 -22.03 -19.41 -3.50
N LEU A 476 -21.20 -20.23 -4.17
CA LEU A 476 -21.58 -20.97 -5.37
C LEU A 476 -21.85 -22.45 -5.14
N LYS A 477 -21.66 -22.94 -3.90
CA LYS A 477 -21.61 -24.38 -3.59
C LYS A 477 -22.77 -25.21 -4.15
N ASP A 478 -23.97 -24.63 -4.22
CA ASP A 478 -25.20 -25.32 -4.63
C ASP A 478 -25.38 -25.31 -6.17
N GLN A 479 -24.53 -24.56 -6.90
CA GLN A 479 -24.55 -24.45 -8.37
C GLN A 479 -23.29 -25.03 -9.05
N LEU A 480 -22.32 -25.51 -8.28
CA LEU A 480 -21.06 -26.04 -8.79
C LEU A 480 -21.16 -27.54 -9.11
N GLU A 481 -20.80 -27.90 -10.34
CA GLU A 481 -20.55 -29.28 -10.74
C GLU A 481 -19.05 -29.45 -11.05
N PRO A 482 -18.38 -30.55 -10.64
CA PRO A 482 -16.99 -30.79 -11.00
C PRO A 482 -16.78 -30.74 -12.52
N ALA A 483 -15.72 -30.08 -12.96
CA ALA A 483 -15.31 -30.03 -14.36
C ALA A 483 -13.85 -30.41 -14.50
N ASP A 484 -13.45 -30.82 -15.70
CA ASP A 484 -12.07 -31.17 -16.01
C ASP A 484 -11.33 -29.97 -16.59
N TRP A 485 -10.19 -29.63 -15.98
CA TRP A 485 -9.20 -28.73 -16.54
C TRP A 485 -7.82 -29.37 -16.40
N THR A 486 -7.13 -29.53 -17.52
CA THR A 486 -5.79 -30.13 -17.55
C THR A 486 -4.72 -29.06 -17.43
N VAL A 487 -3.68 -29.38 -16.66
CA VAL A 487 -2.49 -28.53 -16.45
C VAL A 487 -1.39 -28.97 -17.42
N ASP A 488 -1.71 -29.12 -18.70
CA ASP A 488 -0.83 -29.68 -19.73
C ASP A 488 -0.13 -28.63 -20.60
N VAL A 489 -0.44 -27.35 -20.39
CA VAL A 489 0.25 -26.22 -21.05
C VAL A 489 1.68 -26.03 -20.55
N VAL A 490 2.03 -26.59 -19.39
CA VAL A 490 3.37 -26.53 -18.78
C VAL A 490 3.77 -27.87 -18.15
N PRO A 491 5.08 -28.20 -18.07
CA PRO A 491 5.53 -29.43 -17.45
C PRO A 491 5.56 -29.29 -15.92
N THR A 492 4.48 -29.72 -15.26
CA THR A 492 4.29 -29.51 -13.81
C THR A 492 5.42 -30.09 -12.95
N ALA A 493 5.93 -31.27 -13.29
CA ALA A 493 7.04 -31.94 -12.61
C ALA A 493 8.44 -31.32 -12.88
N ASN A 494 8.51 -30.21 -13.63
CA ASN A 494 9.77 -29.53 -13.96
C ASN A 494 9.73 -28.03 -13.69
N LEU A 495 8.73 -27.56 -12.93
CA LEU A 495 8.63 -26.18 -12.44
C LEU A 495 8.70 -26.17 -10.91
N PRO A 496 9.60 -25.40 -10.27
CA PRO A 496 9.96 -25.58 -8.85
C PRO A 496 8.77 -25.75 -7.88
N VAL A 497 7.78 -24.85 -7.93
CA VAL A 497 6.62 -24.92 -7.04
C VAL A 497 5.63 -26.03 -7.43
N LEU A 498 5.42 -26.27 -8.73
CA LEU A 498 4.46 -27.28 -9.18
C LEU A 498 5.02 -28.69 -9.01
N ASP A 499 6.33 -28.87 -9.17
CA ASP A 499 7.02 -30.15 -8.96
C ASP A 499 6.87 -30.60 -7.52
N ARG A 500 7.10 -29.70 -6.56
CA ARG A 500 6.81 -29.95 -5.14
C ARG A 500 5.36 -30.37 -4.93
N MET A 501 4.41 -29.66 -5.53
CA MET A 501 2.98 -30.00 -5.39
C MET A 501 2.66 -31.38 -5.95
N VAL A 502 3.22 -31.74 -7.10
CA VAL A 502 3.09 -33.07 -7.70
C VAL A 502 3.68 -34.13 -6.78
N ALA A 503 4.89 -33.92 -6.27
CA ALA A 503 5.57 -34.83 -5.35
C ALA A 503 4.79 -35.00 -4.02
N GLU A 504 4.13 -33.94 -3.54
CA GLU A 504 3.29 -33.96 -2.34
C GLU A 504 1.84 -34.44 -2.60
N ASN A 505 1.51 -34.83 -3.84
CA ASN A 505 0.16 -35.18 -4.27
C ASN A 505 -0.89 -34.10 -3.93
N ARG A 506 -0.51 -32.82 -4.06
CA ARG A 506 -1.37 -31.66 -3.84
C ARG A 506 -1.98 -31.20 -5.17
N PRO A 507 -3.30 -30.99 -5.24
CA PRO A 507 -3.93 -30.50 -6.46
C PRO A 507 -3.46 -29.09 -6.79
N ILE A 508 -3.14 -28.82 -8.06
CA ILE A 508 -2.77 -27.48 -8.55
C ILE A 508 -4.01 -26.58 -8.66
N ALA A 509 -5.15 -27.17 -9.06
CA ALA A 509 -6.40 -26.46 -9.24
C ALA A 509 -7.62 -27.34 -8.92
N SER A 510 -8.74 -26.69 -8.64
CA SER A 510 -10.07 -27.30 -8.66
C SER A 510 -10.92 -26.59 -9.70
N ALA A 511 -11.53 -27.35 -10.61
CA ALA A 511 -12.30 -26.83 -11.73
C ALA A 511 -13.77 -27.23 -11.61
N TYR A 512 -14.66 -26.31 -11.96
CA TYR A 512 -16.10 -26.48 -11.84
C TYR A 512 -16.85 -25.83 -12.99
N GLN A 513 -18.00 -26.41 -13.34
CA GLN A 513 -19.06 -25.78 -14.13
C GLN A 513 -20.05 -25.09 -13.17
N CYS A 514 -20.47 -23.85 -13.47
CA CYS A 514 -21.57 -23.14 -12.80
C CYS A 514 -22.54 -22.70 -13.89
N GLY A 515 -23.67 -23.37 -14.05
CA GLY A 515 -24.60 -23.05 -15.14
C GLY A 515 -23.90 -23.01 -16.50
N LYS A 516 -23.84 -21.84 -17.15
CA LYS A 516 -23.14 -21.64 -18.43
C LYS A 516 -21.67 -21.21 -18.29
N GLY A 517 -21.23 -20.79 -17.10
CA GLY A 517 -19.87 -20.34 -16.85
C GLY A 517 -19.01 -21.41 -16.18
N ARG A 518 -17.75 -21.06 -15.97
CA ARG A 518 -16.72 -21.95 -15.41
C ARG A 518 -15.98 -21.27 -14.27
N VAL A 519 -15.68 -22.05 -13.23
CA VAL A 519 -14.97 -21.58 -12.05
C VAL A 519 -13.70 -22.38 -11.88
N LEU A 520 -12.58 -21.70 -11.68
CA LEU A 520 -11.29 -22.31 -11.40
C LEU A 520 -10.72 -21.75 -10.09
N ALA A 521 -10.32 -22.62 -9.16
CA ALA A 521 -9.59 -22.24 -7.96
C ALA A 521 -8.15 -22.77 -8.04
N LEU A 522 -7.15 -21.88 -7.92
CA LEU A 522 -5.72 -22.26 -7.96
C LEU A 522 -5.16 -22.44 -6.53
N HIS A 523 -4.38 -23.50 -6.31
CA HIS A 523 -3.97 -23.99 -4.99
C HIS A 523 -2.45 -24.04 -4.78
N TYR A 524 -1.71 -23.00 -5.18
CA TYR A 524 -0.26 -22.96 -5.00
C TYR A 524 0.18 -23.27 -3.54
N ALA A 525 1.15 -24.17 -3.41
CA ALA A 525 1.81 -24.49 -2.14
C ALA A 525 2.93 -23.49 -1.84
N GLY A 526 3.14 -23.16 -0.56
CA GLY A 526 4.02 -22.04 -0.19
C GLY A 526 3.34 -20.69 -0.45
N GLY A 527 4.06 -19.58 -0.32
CA GLY A 527 3.51 -18.24 -0.58
C GLY A 527 3.02 -18.07 -2.03
N ARG A 528 2.32 -16.97 -2.31
CA ARG A 528 1.92 -16.57 -3.67
C ARG A 528 2.29 -15.12 -3.93
N LEU A 529 2.42 -14.78 -5.21
CA LEU A 529 2.22 -13.42 -5.68
C LEU A 529 0.71 -13.20 -5.92
N CYS A 530 0.31 -12.22 -6.73
CA CYS A 530 -1.08 -12.01 -7.11
C CYS A 530 -1.69 -13.21 -7.84
N LEU A 531 -1.08 -13.63 -8.94
CA LEU A 531 -1.58 -14.59 -9.92
C LEU A 531 -0.70 -15.83 -10.03
N THR A 532 0.60 -15.73 -9.69
CA THR A 532 1.56 -16.83 -9.77
C THR A 532 2.00 -17.32 -8.38
N PRO A 533 2.59 -18.52 -8.26
CA PRO A 533 3.21 -18.95 -7.00
C PRO A 533 4.39 -18.05 -6.60
N GLY A 534 4.69 -17.99 -5.30
CA GLY A 534 5.85 -17.30 -4.75
C GLY A 534 6.98 -18.28 -4.49
N LEU A 535 8.21 -17.90 -4.84
CA LEU A 535 9.39 -18.73 -4.62
C LEU A 535 10.13 -18.34 -3.33
N SER A 536 10.77 -19.33 -2.70
CA SER A 536 11.68 -19.12 -1.57
C SER A 536 13.08 -18.70 -2.05
N HIS A 537 13.93 -18.31 -1.11
CA HIS A 537 15.33 -17.96 -1.41
C HIS A 537 16.22 -19.18 -1.65
N GLU A 538 15.77 -20.39 -1.26
CA GLU A 538 16.46 -21.66 -1.51
C GLU A 538 16.14 -22.21 -2.91
N GLU A 539 15.05 -21.75 -3.50
CA GLU A 539 14.64 -22.15 -4.84
C GLU A 539 15.45 -21.40 -5.92
N PRO A 540 15.51 -21.94 -7.15
CA PRO A 540 16.14 -21.28 -8.28
C PRO A 540 15.63 -19.84 -8.54
N ASP A 541 16.38 -19.09 -9.33
CA ASP A 541 15.99 -17.73 -9.74
C ASP A 541 14.60 -17.70 -10.37
N VAL A 542 13.69 -16.93 -9.75
CA VAL A 542 12.30 -16.82 -10.17
C VAL A 542 12.14 -16.30 -11.59
N LEU A 543 13.02 -15.41 -12.06
CA LEU A 543 12.90 -14.81 -13.38
C LEU A 543 12.98 -15.85 -14.51
N SER A 544 13.70 -16.95 -14.29
CA SER A 544 13.85 -18.00 -15.29
C SER A 544 12.59 -18.87 -15.45
N TYR A 545 11.68 -18.85 -14.47
CA TYR A 545 10.45 -19.67 -14.47
C TYR A 545 9.16 -18.85 -14.52
N TYR A 546 9.24 -17.54 -14.26
CA TYR A 546 8.09 -16.65 -14.10
C TYR A 546 7.13 -16.67 -15.31
N ASP A 547 7.67 -16.67 -16.52
CA ASP A 547 6.87 -16.72 -17.75
C ASP A 547 6.02 -18.00 -17.85
N TYR A 548 6.50 -19.15 -17.37
CA TYR A 548 5.75 -20.40 -17.42
C TYR A 548 4.59 -20.42 -16.42
N TYR A 549 4.74 -19.79 -15.26
CA TYR A 549 3.60 -19.61 -14.34
C TYR A 549 2.52 -18.71 -14.95
N HIS A 550 2.90 -17.66 -15.67
CA HIS A 550 1.94 -16.87 -16.44
C HIS A 550 1.36 -17.62 -17.65
N SER A 551 2.09 -18.54 -18.26
CA SER A 551 1.55 -19.45 -19.30
C SER A 551 0.38 -20.27 -18.74
N LEU A 552 0.55 -20.81 -17.52
CA LEU A 552 -0.50 -21.52 -16.80
C LEU A 552 -1.72 -20.62 -16.50
N VAL A 553 -1.48 -19.41 -15.99
CA VAL A 553 -2.56 -18.43 -15.71
C VAL A 553 -3.28 -18.03 -17.01
N ALA A 554 -2.55 -17.85 -18.11
CA ALA A 554 -3.14 -17.52 -19.40
C ALA A 554 -4.06 -18.64 -19.92
N SER A 555 -3.62 -19.90 -19.80
CA SER A 555 -4.46 -21.06 -20.12
C SER A 555 -5.71 -21.14 -19.23
N ALA A 556 -5.56 -20.87 -17.93
CA ALA A 556 -6.69 -20.79 -16.99
C ALA A 556 -7.71 -19.73 -17.39
N VAL A 557 -7.26 -18.54 -17.82
CA VAL A 557 -8.14 -17.46 -18.30
C VAL A 557 -8.90 -17.89 -19.57
N LEU A 558 -8.22 -18.51 -20.53
CA LEU A 558 -8.87 -19.00 -21.76
C LEU A 558 -9.91 -20.08 -21.46
N TRP A 559 -9.58 -21.04 -20.59
CA TRP A 559 -10.52 -22.09 -20.21
C TRP A 559 -11.73 -21.54 -19.47
N ALA A 560 -11.53 -20.65 -18.48
CA ALA A 560 -12.62 -20.04 -17.72
C ALA A 560 -13.54 -19.19 -18.61
N ALA A 561 -12.97 -18.51 -19.62
CA ALA A 561 -13.71 -17.69 -20.57
C ALA A 561 -14.43 -18.49 -21.68
N ASN A 562 -14.31 -19.82 -21.74
CA ASN A 562 -14.74 -20.67 -22.88
C ASN A 562 -14.11 -20.23 -24.21
N ARG A 563 -12.81 -19.92 -24.18
CA ARG A 563 -12.01 -19.44 -25.33
C ARG A 563 -10.74 -20.25 -25.51
N GLU A 564 -10.83 -21.56 -25.32
CA GLU A 564 -9.72 -22.49 -25.48
C GLU A 564 -9.08 -22.39 -26.86
N SER A 565 -7.80 -22.76 -26.92
CA SER A 565 -6.99 -22.77 -28.13
C SER A 565 -7.63 -23.62 -29.23
N ALA A 566 -7.68 -23.07 -30.46
CA ALA A 566 -8.18 -23.77 -31.64
C ALA A 566 -7.28 -24.95 -32.08
N VAL A 567 -6.04 -24.99 -31.55
CA VAL A 567 -5.06 -26.03 -31.77
C VAL A 567 -4.55 -26.54 -30.43
N GLN A 568 -4.53 -27.87 -30.24
CA GLN A 568 -3.96 -28.53 -29.07
C GLN A 568 -2.60 -29.13 -29.42
N ILE A 569 -1.63 -28.97 -28.53
CA ILE A 569 -0.26 -29.45 -28.72
C ILE A 569 0.09 -30.37 -27.55
N ARG A 570 0.56 -31.57 -27.85
CA ARG A 570 1.00 -32.55 -26.84
C ARG A 570 2.40 -33.04 -27.19
N PHE A 571 3.29 -33.05 -26.21
CA PHE A 571 4.61 -33.65 -26.39
C PHE A 571 4.50 -35.18 -26.42
N THR A 572 5.33 -35.81 -27.25
CA THR A 572 5.39 -37.28 -27.34
C THR A 572 6.52 -37.84 -26.50
N ASP A 573 6.55 -39.16 -26.32
CA ASP A 573 7.66 -39.87 -25.67
C ASP A 573 8.99 -39.74 -26.43
N LYS A 574 8.94 -39.34 -27.71
CA LYS A 574 10.14 -39.11 -28.52
C LYS A 574 10.63 -37.66 -28.33
N PRO A 575 11.87 -37.46 -27.86
CA PRO A 575 12.43 -36.13 -27.66
C PRO A 575 12.40 -35.27 -28.94
N GLY A 576 11.94 -34.03 -28.82
CA GLY A 576 11.84 -33.10 -29.94
C GLY A 576 10.72 -33.43 -30.94
N GLU A 577 9.68 -34.17 -30.55
CA GLU A 577 8.49 -34.43 -31.38
C GLU A 577 7.20 -34.08 -30.63
N VAL A 578 6.26 -33.45 -31.34
CA VAL A 578 4.94 -33.09 -30.83
C VAL A 578 3.81 -33.66 -31.71
N MET A 579 2.69 -33.97 -31.06
CA MET A 579 1.39 -34.19 -31.66
C MET A 579 0.63 -32.87 -31.68
N ILE A 580 0.12 -32.49 -32.83
CA ILE A 580 -0.71 -31.29 -33.00
C ILE A 580 -2.09 -31.72 -33.50
N HIS A 581 -3.13 -31.31 -32.77
CA HIS A 581 -4.53 -31.50 -33.17
C HIS A 581 -5.15 -30.17 -33.57
N ALA A 582 -5.67 -30.07 -34.79
CA ALA A 582 -6.42 -28.92 -35.28
C ALA A 582 -7.83 -29.34 -35.72
N GLY A 583 -8.87 -28.61 -35.32
CA GLY A 583 -10.25 -28.94 -35.72
C GLY A 583 -10.52 -28.83 -37.23
N GLU A 584 -9.75 -28.00 -37.93
CA GLU A 584 -9.80 -27.80 -39.37
C GLU A 584 -8.38 -27.57 -39.92
N ALA A 585 -8.20 -27.74 -41.23
CA ALA A 585 -6.91 -27.51 -41.88
C ALA A 585 -6.48 -26.03 -41.76
N ARG A 586 -5.21 -25.80 -41.41
CA ARG A 586 -4.59 -24.48 -41.29
C ARG A 586 -3.43 -24.39 -42.30
N PRO A 587 -3.67 -23.96 -43.55
CA PRO A 587 -2.60 -23.70 -44.52
C PRO A 587 -1.74 -22.52 -44.06
N ASP A 588 -0.47 -22.53 -44.43
CA ASP A 588 0.50 -21.48 -44.09
C ASP A 588 0.65 -21.18 -42.59
N ALA A 589 0.32 -22.15 -41.73
CA ALA A 589 0.55 -22.03 -40.29
C ALA A 589 2.06 -22.01 -39.99
N VAL A 590 2.44 -21.41 -38.87
CA VAL A 590 3.83 -21.36 -38.42
C VAL A 590 3.92 -22.15 -37.12
N ILE A 591 4.82 -23.14 -37.08
CA ILE A 591 5.29 -23.72 -35.81
C ILE A 591 6.47 -22.87 -35.36
N GLU A 592 6.33 -22.21 -34.22
CA GLU A 592 7.42 -21.52 -33.52
C GLU A 592 7.82 -22.34 -32.30
N VAL A 593 9.12 -22.39 -32.04
CA VAL A 593 9.69 -23.15 -30.93
C VAL A 593 10.65 -22.25 -30.17
N MET A 594 10.51 -22.22 -28.84
CA MET A 594 11.47 -21.63 -27.93
C MET A 594 12.16 -22.76 -27.17
N ASP A 595 13.47 -22.84 -27.33
CA ASP A 595 14.33 -23.78 -26.64
C ASP A 595 15.05 -23.08 -25.49
N HIS A 596 14.69 -23.43 -24.24
CA HIS A 596 15.12 -22.71 -23.05
C HIS A 596 15.59 -23.67 -21.96
N ASP A 597 16.81 -23.47 -21.47
CA ASP A 597 17.28 -24.08 -20.22
C ASP A 597 17.69 -22.98 -19.22
N PRO A 598 16.86 -22.74 -18.18
CA PRO A 598 17.17 -21.87 -17.06
C PRO A 598 18.53 -22.11 -16.38
N ALA A 599 18.92 -23.37 -16.21
CA ALA A 599 20.13 -23.75 -15.48
C ALA A 599 21.39 -23.56 -16.33
N ARG A 600 21.28 -23.79 -17.65
CA ARG A 600 22.38 -23.59 -18.60
C ARG A 600 22.45 -22.19 -19.21
N GLY A 601 21.44 -21.34 -18.99
CA GLY A 601 21.46 -19.92 -19.33
C GLY A 601 21.30 -19.60 -20.83
N PHE A 602 20.51 -20.39 -21.58
CA PHE A 602 20.19 -20.08 -22.98
C PHE A 602 18.69 -20.06 -23.23
N ARG A 603 18.25 -19.19 -24.15
CA ARG A 603 16.88 -19.12 -24.65
C ARG A 603 16.92 -18.75 -26.13
N GLU A 604 16.73 -19.74 -26.98
CA GLU A 604 16.84 -19.62 -28.44
C GLU A 604 15.48 -19.85 -29.08
N GLN A 605 15.25 -19.28 -30.26
CA GLN A 605 13.98 -19.41 -30.99
C GLN A 605 14.21 -19.83 -32.43
N ALA A 606 13.30 -20.64 -32.94
CA ALA A 606 13.23 -21.03 -34.34
C ALA A 606 11.78 -21.15 -34.77
N ASP A 607 11.50 -20.92 -36.05
CA ASP A 607 10.19 -21.11 -36.62
C ASP A 607 10.26 -21.78 -37.99
N ARG A 608 9.14 -22.37 -38.40
CA ARG A 608 8.95 -22.82 -39.78
C ARG A 608 7.48 -22.77 -40.18
N LYS A 609 7.24 -22.48 -41.46
CA LYS A 609 5.93 -22.63 -42.08
C LYS A 609 5.58 -24.11 -42.30
N ILE A 610 4.33 -24.44 -42.09
CA ILE A 610 3.74 -25.76 -42.33
C ILE A 610 2.30 -25.61 -42.85
N ASP A 611 1.85 -26.60 -43.62
CA ASP A 611 0.44 -26.81 -43.87
C ASP A 611 -0.08 -27.83 -42.86
N LEU A 612 -0.83 -27.35 -41.86
CA LEU A 612 -1.34 -28.22 -40.80
C LEU A 612 -2.67 -28.85 -41.25
N PRO A 613 -2.77 -30.18 -41.39
CA PRO A 613 -4.03 -30.83 -41.74
C PRO A 613 -5.04 -30.74 -40.59
N GLY A 614 -6.32 -30.87 -40.92
CA GLY A 614 -7.36 -31.09 -39.91
C GLY A 614 -7.23 -32.48 -39.27
N GLY A 615 -7.50 -32.59 -37.97
CA GLY A 615 -7.25 -33.77 -37.16
C GLY A 615 -5.89 -33.76 -36.47
N GLU A 616 -5.40 -34.94 -36.10
CA GLU A 616 -4.08 -35.12 -35.46
C GLU A 616 -2.95 -35.28 -36.49
N SER A 617 -1.81 -34.65 -36.22
CA SER A 617 -0.58 -34.79 -37.02
C SER A 617 0.68 -34.76 -36.16
N ARG A 618 1.75 -35.44 -36.61
CA ARG A 618 3.06 -35.51 -35.93
C ARG A 618 4.05 -34.56 -36.57
N HIS A 619 4.80 -33.84 -35.73
CA HIS A 619 5.80 -32.88 -36.18
C HIS A 619 7.09 -32.98 -35.35
N GLY A 620 8.22 -33.18 -36.02
CA GLY A 620 9.55 -33.05 -35.41
C GLY A 620 9.93 -31.58 -35.26
N LEU A 621 10.48 -31.19 -34.12
CA LEU A 621 10.88 -29.83 -33.78
C LEU A 621 12.33 -29.56 -34.19
N ALA A 622 12.59 -28.38 -34.77
CA ALA A 622 13.95 -27.89 -34.97
C ALA A 622 14.37 -27.11 -33.73
N LEU A 623 15.17 -27.73 -32.85
CA LEU A 623 15.62 -27.15 -31.59
C LEU A 623 16.96 -26.40 -31.82
N PRO A 624 16.98 -25.06 -31.73
CA PRO A 624 18.18 -24.25 -32.05
C PRO A 624 19.24 -24.24 -30.94
N GLY A 625 18.92 -24.71 -29.73
CA GLY A 625 19.84 -24.72 -28.60
C GLY A 625 20.95 -25.78 -28.72
N PRO A 626 21.71 -26.01 -27.62
CA PRO A 626 22.75 -27.04 -27.57
C PRO A 626 22.23 -28.43 -27.94
N ALA A 627 23.10 -29.30 -28.46
CA ALA A 627 22.71 -30.64 -28.89
C ALA A 627 22.31 -31.59 -27.75
N THR A 628 22.69 -31.32 -26.50
CA THR A 628 22.48 -32.21 -25.35
C THR A 628 21.82 -31.53 -24.15
N GLY A 629 21.25 -32.34 -23.26
CA GLY A 629 20.78 -31.93 -21.95
C GLY A 629 19.29 -31.59 -21.83
N PRO A 630 18.76 -31.58 -20.59
CA PRO A 630 17.39 -31.23 -20.28
C PRO A 630 17.08 -29.78 -20.65
N ARG A 631 15.85 -29.51 -21.08
CA ARG A 631 15.37 -28.17 -21.43
C ARG A 631 13.84 -28.09 -21.43
N LEU A 632 13.35 -26.87 -21.23
CA LEU A 632 11.95 -26.50 -21.42
C LEU A 632 11.76 -26.07 -22.87
N VAL A 633 10.99 -26.84 -23.63
CA VAL A 633 10.66 -26.55 -25.02
C VAL A 633 9.24 -26.02 -25.06
N SER A 634 9.08 -24.77 -25.50
CA SER A 634 7.76 -24.19 -25.75
C SER A 634 7.46 -24.18 -27.24
N VAL A 635 6.27 -24.62 -27.62
CA VAL A 635 5.83 -24.69 -29.01
C VAL A 635 4.57 -23.88 -29.17
N TRP A 636 4.52 -23.05 -30.21
CA TRP A 636 3.33 -22.32 -30.66
C TRP A 636 2.94 -22.78 -32.04
N VAL A 637 1.64 -22.80 -32.31
CA VAL A 637 1.09 -22.78 -33.66
C VAL A 637 0.46 -21.42 -33.91
N LYS A 638 0.96 -20.71 -34.92
CA LYS A 638 0.50 -19.37 -35.29
C LYS A 638 -0.07 -19.35 -36.71
N GLN A 639 -1.04 -18.47 -36.97
CA GLN A 639 -1.53 -18.16 -38.31
C GLN A 639 -1.80 -16.66 -38.39
N ASP A 640 -1.31 -16.01 -39.46
CA ASP A 640 -1.36 -14.55 -39.63
C ASP A 640 -0.83 -13.76 -38.42
N GLY A 641 0.20 -14.31 -37.75
CA GLY A 641 0.81 -13.73 -36.55
C GLY A 641 0.00 -13.92 -35.26
N LYS A 642 -1.16 -14.58 -35.29
CA LYS A 642 -2.00 -14.85 -34.10
C LYS A 642 -1.74 -16.25 -33.55
N THR A 643 -1.73 -16.41 -32.23
CA THR A 643 -1.52 -17.72 -31.60
C THR A 643 -2.79 -18.57 -31.61
N LEU A 644 -2.75 -19.72 -32.31
CA LEU A 644 -3.84 -20.69 -32.34
C LEU A 644 -3.79 -21.68 -31.16
N GLY A 645 -2.61 -21.90 -30.60
CA GLY A 645 -2.36 -22.75 -29.43
C GLY A 645 -0.89 -22.79 -29.07
N TRP A 646 -0.59 -23.14 -27.82
CA TRP A 646 0.77 -23.30 -27.33
C TRP A 646 0.85 -24.36 -26.23
N ALA A 647 2.02 -24.94 -26.02
CA ALA A 647 2.33 -25.80 -24.88
C ALA A 647 3.83 -25.78 -24.60
N THR A 648 4.20 -25.99 -23.34
CA THR A 648 5.58 -26.20 -22.92
C THR A 648 5.75 -27.62 -22.41
N GLY A 649 6.80 -28.30 -22.86
CA GLY A 649 7.19 -29.63 -22.42
C GLY A 649 8.63 -29.64 -21.91
N HIS A 650 8.98 -30.70 -21.18
CA HIS A 650 10.35 -30.99 -20.80
C HIS A 650 10.94 -32.01 -21.78
N VAL A 651 12.10 -31.69 -22.35
CA VAL A 651 12.81 -32.55 -23.32
C VAL A 651 14.23 -32.77 -22.83
N ASP A 652 14.72 -33.99 -22.87
CA ASP A 652 16.13 -34.31 -22.62
C ASP A 652 16.76 -34.91 -23.88
N LEU A 653 17.82 -34.27 -24.39
CA LEU A 653 18.49 -34.68 -25.62
C LEU A 653 19.85 -35.32 -25.31
N GLY A 654 20.15 -36.43 -25.98
CA GLY A 654 21.53 -36.92 -26.12
C GLY A 654 22.28 -37.12 -24.81
N ALA A 655 21.65 -37.77 -23.82
CA ALA A 655 22.26 -38.02 -22.50
C ALA A 655 23.63 -38.73 -22.56
N ASP A 656 23.87 -39.52 -23.62
CA ASP A 656 25.13 -40.25 -23.83
C ASP A 656 26.20 -39.45 -24.62
N ALA A 657 25.89 -38.25 -25.10
CA ALA A 657 26.83 -37.42 -25.85
C ALA A 657 27.71 -36.55 -24.93
N PRO A 658 28.90 -36.12 -25.39
CA PRO A 658 29.79 -35.25 -24.61
C PRO A 658 29.08 -33.98 -24.13
N GLN A 659 29.07 -33.77 -22.82
CA GLN A 659 28.44 -32.63 -22.14
C GLN A 659 29.38 -32.01 -21.11
N ILE A 660 29.07 -30.79 -20.67
CA ILE A 660 29.74 -30.14 -19.55
C ILE A 660 29.09 -30.68 -18.28
N GLU A 661 29.85 -31.41 -17.47
CA GLU A 661 29.39 -31.91 -16.17
C GLU A 661 29.37 -30.78 -15.13
N SER A 662 30.38 -29.93 -15.12
CA SER A 662 30.44 -28.77 -14.23
C SER A 662 31.31 -27.66 -14.80
N LEU A 663 30.88 -26.42 -14.52
CA LEU A 663 31.70 -25.22 -14.56
C LEU A 663 31.92 -24.73 -13.13
N THR A 664 33.12 -24.95 -12.59
CA THR A 664 33.46 -24.60 -11.20
C THR A 664 34.40 -23.40 -11.17
N LEU A 665 34.02 -22.35 -10.44
CA LEU A 665 34.91 -21.23 -10.15
C LEU A 665 35.63 -21.50 -8.83
N ASN A 666 36.92 -21.14 -8.75
CA ASN A 666 37.71 -21.36 -7.53
C ASN A 666 37.23 -20.48 -6.37
N GLU A 667 36.77 -19.27 -6.68
CA GLU A 667 36.32 -18.28 -5.71
C GLU A 667 34.96 -17.69 -6.16
N PRO A 668 33.99 -17.52 -5.24
CA PRO A 668 32.69 -16.92 -5.56
C PRO A 668 32.76 -15.39 -5.72
N ALA A 669 33.85 -14.76 -5.25
CA ALA A 669 34.11 -13.34 -5.37
C ALA A 669 35.58 -13.10 -5.73
N VAL A 670 35.85 -12.16 -6.63
CA VAL A 670 37.19 -11.83 -7.12
C VAL A 670 37.43 -10.34 -6.91
N SER A 671 38.63 -9.96 -6.47
CA SER A 671 38.97 -8.55 -6.28
C SER A 671 38.90 -7.76 -7.60
N PRO A 672 38.63 -6.44 -7.56
CA PRO A 672 38.71 -5.60 -8.74
C PRO A 672 40.07 -5.74 -9.44
N SER A 673 40.06 -5.91 -10.76
CA SER A 673 41.25 -6.24 -11.57
C SER A 673 41.97 -7.54 -11.13
N GLY A 674 41.30 -8.43 -10.39
CA GLY A 674 41.80 -9.74 -9.97
C GLY A 674 41.83 -10.76 -11.12
N THR A 675 42.12 -12.01 -10.79
CA THR A 675 42.13 -13.11 -11.78
C THR A 675 41.00 -14.09 -11.46
N VAL A 676 40.05 -14.24 -12.38
CA VAL A 676 39.03 -15.30 -12.32
C VAL A 676 39.69 -16.60 -12.74
N SER A 677 39.57 -17.64 -11.93
CA SER A 677 40.12 -18.96 -12.21
C SER A 677 39.07 -20.03 -11.96
N GLY A 678 39.10 -21.08 -12.76
CA GLY A 678 38.15 -22.18 -12.62
C GLY A 678 38.49 -23.36 -13.51
N SER A 679 37.57 -24.31 -13.56
CA SER A 679 37.67 -25.50 -14.39
C SER A 679 36.34 -25.87 -15.03
N VAL A 680 36.44 -26.49 -16.20
CA VAL A 680 35.32 -27.09 -16.93
C VAL A 680 35.57 -28.60 -16.97
N ALA A 681 34.66 -29.37 -16.39
CA ALA A 681 34.66 -30.83 -16.45
C ALA A 681 33.71 -31.32 -17.55
N LEU A 682 34.15 -32.28 -18.35
CA LEU A 682 33.39 -32.88 -19.44
C LEU A 682 33.11 -34.35 -19.16
N SER A 683 31.91 -34.82 -19.48
CA SER A 683 31.51 -36.23 -19.33
C SER A 683 32.28 -37.17 -20.26
N ALA A 684 32.64 -36.66 -21.43
CA ALA A 684 33.46 -37.34 -22.43
C ALA A 684 34.17 -36.30 -23.30
N LEU A 685 35.28 -36.68 -23.92
CA LEU A 685 36.02 -35.83 -24.86
C LEU A 685 35.39 -35.91 -26.26
N PRO A 686 34.82 -34.82 -26.81
CA PRO A 686 34.39 -34.82 -28.20
C PRO A 686 35.59 -34.78 -29.14
N THR A 687 35.56 -35.56 -30.22
CA THR A 687 36.60 -35.53 -31.25
C THR A 687 36.66 -34.15 -31.90
N GLY A 688 37.81 -33.47 -31.83
CA GLY A 688 37.97 -32.10 -32.32
C GLY A 688 37.17 -31.06 -31.52
N GLY A 689 36.87 -31.35 -30.26
CA GLY A 689 36.13 -30.48 -29.36
C GLY A 689 36.88 -29.19 -29.03
N ARG A 690 36.14 -28.11 -28.77
CA ARG A 690 36.66 -26.88 -28.14
C ARG A 690 35.67 -26.36 -27.10
N ILE A 691 36.17 -25.65 -26.10
CA ILE A 691 35.35 -24.93 -25.14
C ILE A 691 35.57 -23.43 -25.38
N ASP A 692 34.51 -22.71 -25.72
CA ASP A 692 34.52 -21.25 -25.82
C ASP A 692 33.96 -20.69 -24.49
N LEU A 693 34.81 -20.01 -23.72
CA LEU A 693 34.45 -19.29 -22.49
C LEU A 693 34.19 -17.83 -22.80
N GLU A 694 33.05 -17.31 -22.36
CA GLU A 694 32.65 -15.91 -22.45
C GLU A 694 32.46 -15.35 -21.04
N LEU A 695 33.15 -14.27 -20.69
CA LEU A 695 32.96 -13.54 -19.44
C LEU A 695 32.21 -12.26 -19.73
N SER A 696 31.06 -12.08 -19.09
CA SER A 696 30.25 -10.87 -19.18
C SER A 696 29.88 -10.34 -17.80
N ASP A 697 29.39 -9.10 -17.74
CA ASP A 697 28.83 -8.53 -16.51
C ASP A 697 27.32 -8.37 -16.56
N ALA A 698 26.72 -8.06 -15.40
CA ALA A 698 25.27 -7.88 -15.27
C ALA A 698 24.71 -6.67 -16.06
N LEU A 699 25.58 -5.81 -16.61
CA LEU A 699 25.20 -4.72 -17.51
C LEU A 699 25.24 -5.14 -18.99
N GLY A 700 25.53 -6.42 -19.26
CA GLY A 700 25.58 -7.00 -20.61
C GLY A 700 26.88 -6.73 -21.37
N ARG A 701 27.94 -6.28 -20.69
CA ARG A 701 29.23 -6.01 -21.35
C ARG A 701 30.05 -7.29 -21.42
N LEU A 702 30.58 -7.59 -22.60
CA LEU A 702 31.59 -8.63 -22.79
C LEU A 702 32.93 -8.15 -22.23
N ILE A 703 33.48 -8.89 -21.27
CA ILE A 703 34.72 -8.59 -20.56
C ILE A 703 35.90 -9.32 -21.19
N ALA A 704 35.74 -10.61 -21.48
CA ALA A 704 36.78 -11.43 -22.06
C ALA A 704 36.22 -12.67 -22.77
N GLU A 705 36.97 -13.17 -23.75
CA GLU A 705 36.72 -14.46 -24.38
C GLU A 705 37.98 -15.33 -24.31
N VAL A 706 37.81 -16.60 -23.96
CA VAL A 706 38.91 -17.58 -23.90
C VAL A 706 38.49 -18.85 -24.61
N ARG A 707 39.36 -19.36 -25.49
CA ARG A 707 39.16 -20.64 -26.15
C ARG A 707 40.10 -21.69 -25.55
N LEU A 708 39.52 -22.82 -25.13
CA LEU A 708 40.25 -23.97 -24.63
C LEU A 708 40.12 -25.14 -25.61
N THR A 709 41.21 -25.88 -25.80
CA THR A 709 41.21 -27.16 -26.49
C THR A 709 41.30 -28.26 -25.43
N PRO A 710 40.21 -28.99 -25.12
CA PRO A 710 40.20 -30.00 -24.07
C PRO A 710 41.12 -31.18 -24.45
N THR A 711 42.15 -31.42 -23.64
CA THR A 711 43.09 -32.55 -23.79
C THR A 711 42.82 -33.69 -22.80
N GLY A 712 41.85 -33.50 -21.89
CA GLY A 712 41.47 -34.43 -20.82
C GLY A 712 40.05 -34.14 -20.34
N ALA A 713 39.56 -34.91 -19.36
CA ALA A 713 38.21 -34.74 -18.80
C ALA A 713 38.00 -33.36 -18.14
N THR A 714 39.06 -32.70 -17.70
CA THR A 714 39.00 -31.37 -17.08
C THR A 714 39.91 -30.39 -17.80
N SER A 715 39.42 -29.19 -18.06
CA SER A 715 40.18 -28.06 -18.61
C SER A 715 40.15 -26.89 -17.64
N ALA A 716 41.32 -26.43 -17.18
CA ALA A 716 41.43 -25.26 -16.31
C ALA A 716 41.53 -23.97 -17.14
N PHE A 717 41.07 -22.86 -16.57
CA PHE A 717 41.20 -21.52 -17.16
C PHE A 717 41.57 -20.47 -16.13
N GLN A 718 42.19 -19.39 -16.60
CA GLN A 718 42.46 -18.18 -15.83
C GLN A 718 42.27 -16.96 -16.72
N VAL A 719 41.56 -15.96 -16.22
CA VAL A 719 41.27 -14.70 -16.92
C VAL A 719 41.57 -13.53 -15.99
N LYS A 720 42.49 -12.66 -16.41
CA LYS A 720 42.76 -11.41 -15.70
C LYS A 720 41.64 -10.41 -16.02
N LEU A 721 40.94 -9.93 -15.00
CA LEU A 721 39.89 -8.95 -15.19
C LEU A 721 40.48 -7.56 -15.48
N PRO A 722 39.88 -6.78 -16.39
CA PRO A 722 40.08 -5.35 -16.43
C PRO A 722 39.43 -4.69 -15.20
N GLN A 723 39.53 -3.37 -15.10
CA GLN A 723 38.69 -2.62 -14.16
C GLN A 723 37.23 -2.75 -14.61
N THR A 724 36.38 -3.28 -13.72
CA THR A 724 34.94 -3.44 -13.95
C THR A 724 34.17 -2.48 -13.03
N VAL A 725 32.93 -2.14 -13.42
CA VAL A 725 32.04 -1.26 -12.61
C VAL A 725 30.73 -1.96 -12.21
N ALA A 726 30.57 -3.23 -12.56
CA ALA A 726 29.43 -4.05 -12.17
C ALA A 726 29.82 -4.92 -10.97
N LEU A 727 28.84 -5.27 -10.12
CA LEU A 727 29.07 -6.12 -8.94
C LEU A 727 28.98 -7.62 -9.27
N LEU A 728 28.21 -7.98 -10.30
CA LEU A 728 27.91 -9.36 -10.66
C LEU A 728 28.35 -9.65 -12.09
N HIS A 729 28.97 -10.80 -12.28
CA HIS A 729 29.52 -11.26 -13.55
C HIS A 729 29.13 -12.72 -13.80
N GLU A 730 29.13 -13.11 -15.07
CA GLU A 730 28.85 -14.46 -15.55
C GLU A 730 30.05 -14.99 -16.34
N VAL A 731 30.43 -16.24 -16.08
CA VAL A 731 31.25 -17.06 -16.97
C VAL A 731 30.31 -18.04 -17.68
N ARG A 732 30.34 -18.03 -19.00
CA ARG A 732 29.57 -18.95 -19.84
C ARG A 732 30.52 -19.85 -20.60
N ALA A 733 30.43 -21.16 -20.38
CA ALA A 733 31.19 -22.16 -21.10
C ALA A 733 30.34 -22.82 -22.18
N ARG A 734 30.80 -22.79 -23.43
CA ARG A 734 30.14 -23.44 -24.58
C ARG A 734 31.02 -24.56 -25.13
N LEU A 735 30.57 -25.80 -25.03
CA LEU A 735 31.24 -26.96 -25.62
C LEU A 735 30.81 -27.10 -27.07
N ARG A 736 31.79 -27.10 -28.00
CA ARG A 736 31.55 -27.22 -29.44
C ARG A 736 32.31 -28.39 -30.02
N GLN A 737 31.70 -29.02 -31.03
CA GLN A 737 32.36 -29.94 -31.94
C GLN A 737 32.25 -29.38 -33.35
N ALA A 738 33.39 -28.99 -33.93
CA ALA A 738 33.41 -28.08 -35.09
C ALA A 738 32.55 -26.83 -34.83
N ASP A 739 31.54 -26.55 -35.67
CA ASP A 739 30.63 -25.41 -35.50
C ASP A 739 29.36 -25.73 -34.71
N ARG A 740 29.12 -27.00 -34.37
CA ARG A 740 27.94 -27.43 -33.62
C ARG A 740 28.12 -27.19 -32.12
N LEU A 741 27.17 -26.49 -31.51
CA LEU A 741 27.07 -26.35 -30.06
C LEU A 741 26.56 -27.66 -29.46
N LEU A 742 27.38 -28.32 -28.65
CA LEU A 742 27.01 -29.56 -27.97
C LEU A 742 26.29 -29.26 -26.66
N ASP A 743 26.91 -28.44 -25.81
CA ASP A 743 26.39 -28.11 -24.48
C ASP A 743 26.84 -26.71 -24.02
N GLN A 744 26.19 -26.15 -23.00
CA GLN A 744 26.55 -24.89 -22.37
C GLN A 744 26.35 -24.98 -20.85
N GLN A 745 27.19 -24.30 -20.06
CA GLN A 745 26.90 -24.01 -18.65
C GLN A 745 27.27 -22.58 -18.29
N ILE A 746 26.65 -22.05 -17.24
CA ILE A 746 26.92 -20.74 -16.67
C ILE A 746 27.33 -20.85 -15.20
N ALA A 747 28.18 -19.93 -14.77
CA ALA A 747 28.52 -19.72 -13.36
C ALA A 747 28.66 -18.23 -13.11
N THR A 748 28.19 -17.74 -11.96
CA THR A 748 28.29 -16.32 -11.60
C THR A 748 29.31 -16.10 -10.51
N PHE A 749 29.99 -14.96 -10.55
CA PHE A 749 30.86 -14.50 -9.47
C PHE A 749 30.67 -13.00 -9.23
N ALA A 750 31.01 -12.56 -8.03
CA ALA A 750 30.95 -11.16 -7.65
C ALA A 750 32.31 -10.47 -7.80
N VAL A 751 32.28 -9.17 -8.07
CA VAL A 751 33.44 -8.27 -7.91
C VAL A 751 33.05 -7.22 -6.87
N PRO A 752 33.49 -7.38 -5.60
CA PRO A 752 33.12 -6.48 -4.51
C PRO A 752 33.52 -5.02 -4.78
N ASP A 753 32.64 -4.07 -4.50
CA ASP A 753 32.92 -2.63 -4.60
C ASP A 753 32.39 -1.85 -3.39
N ARG A 754 33.33 -1.34 -2.58
CA ARG A 754 33.08 -0.62 -1.32
C ARG A 754 33.23 0.90 -1.46
N THR A 755 33.27 1.39 -2.69
CA THR A 755 33.51 2.80 -3.00
C THR A 755 32.33 3.66 -2.53
N VAL A 756 32.64 4.75 -1.82
CA VAL A 756 31.68 5.66 -1.16
C VAL A 756 32.13 7.13 -1.27
N ASP A 757 33.02 7.40 -2.22
CA ASP A 757 33.65 8.70 -2.42
C ASP A 757 32.83 9.65 -3.31
N ASP A 758 31.56 9.29 -3.55
CA ASP A 758 30.58 10.10 -4.27
C ASP A 758 29.29 10.21 -3.45
N PHE A 759 28.34 10.98 -3.95
CA PHE A 759 26.99 11.03 -3.42
C PHE A 759 26.16 9.85 -3.93
N HIS A 760 25.36 9.24 -3.05
CA HIS A 760 24.57 8.06 -3.35
C HIS A 760 23.07 8.26 -3.08
N PHE A 761 22.22 7.59 -3.87
CA PHE A 761 20.78 7.61 -3.69
C PHE A 761 20.26 6.23 -3.29
N LEU A 762 19.80 6.15 -2.05
CA LEU A 762 19.25 4.93 -1.47
C LEU A 762 17.72 4.93 -1.49
N ALA A 763 17.14 3.80 -1.90
CA ALA A 763 15.71 3.52 -1.72
C ALA A 763 15.50 2.37 -0.73
N TRP A 764 14.48 2.50 0.15
CA TRP A 764 14.05 1.40 1.01
C TRP A 764 13.46 0.26 0.15
N SER A 765 14.15 -0.87 0.04
CA SER A 765 13.79 -2.02 -0.82
C SER A 765 14.41 -3.33 -0.29
N ASP A 766 14.24 -4.42 -1.02
CA ASP A 766 14.87 -5.71 -0.71
C ASP A 766 15.36 -6.46 -1.95
N GLY A 767 16.20 -7.48 -1.73
CA GLY A 767 16.71 -8.40 -2.76
C GLY A 767 15.99 -9.75 -2.79
N GLY A 768 14.73 -9.84 -2.34
CA GLY A 768 14.02 -11.13 -2.29
C GLY A 768 13.88 -11.82 -3.65
N ASN A 769 13.81 -13.16 -3.66
CA ASN A 769 13.60 -13.98 -4.87
C ASN A 769 12.13 -13.89 -5.35
N HIS A 770 11.72 -12.71 -5.80
CA HIS A 770 10.36 -12.40 -6.23
C HIS A 770 10.39 -11.64 -7.56
N ALA A 771 9.66 -12.11 -8.57
CA ALA A 771 9.70 -11.52 -9.91
C ALA A 771 9.35 -10.03 -9.89
N VAL A 772 8.25 -9.64 -9.24
CA VAL A 772 7.86 -8.23 -9.09
C VAL A 772 8.94 -7.41 -8.36
N ARG A 773 9.65 -7.99 -7.37
CA ARG A 773 10.76 -7.29 -6.70
C ARG A 773 11.92 -7.03 -7.65
N HIS A 774 12.28 -7.98 -8.51
CA HIS A 774 13.29 -7.73 -9.54
C HIS A 774 12.88 -6.60 -10.48
N LEU A 775 11.60 -6.54 -10.87
CA LEU A 775 11.09 -5.47 -11.73
C LEU A 775 11.10 -4.11 -11.02
N ILE A 776 10.73 -4.06 -9.73
CA ILE A 776 10.86 -2.86 -8.90
C ILE A 776 12.32 -2.39 -8.88
N ASN A 777 13.26 -3.28 -8.55
CA ASN A 777 14.67 -2.94 -8.46
C ASN A 777 15.26 -2.49 -9.80
N ARG A 778 14.80 -3.05 -10.92
CA ARG A 778 15.15 -2.57 -12.27
C ARG A 778 14.70 -1.11 -12.48
N GLU A 779 13.45 -0.78 -12.17
CA GLU A 779 12.93 0.58 -12.35
C GLU A 779 13.57 1.59 -11.39
N LEU A 780 13.90 1.17 -10.17
CA LEU A 780 14.68 2.00 -9.24
C LEU A 780 16.07 2.31 -9.81
N ALA A 781 16.79 1.29 -10.29
CA ALA A 781 18.12 1.46 -10.88
C ALA A 781 18.08 2.34 -12.14
N ALA A 782 17.08 2.14 -13.01
CA ALA A 782 16.86 3.00 -14.17
C ALA A 782 16.56 4.46 -13.78
N GLY A 783 15.97 4.66 -12.60
CA GLY A 783 15.72 5.97 -11.99
C GLY A 783 16.89 6.53 -11.16
N GLY A 784 18.11 6.02 -11.33
CA GLY A 784 19.31 6.56 -10.67
C GLY A 784 19.46 6.18 -9.20
N VAL A 785 18.61 5.30 -8.65
CA VAL A 785 18.89 4.67 -7.35
C VAL A 785 20.07 3.73 -7.54
N ASP A 786 21.11 3.87 -6.75
CA ASP A 786 22.29 3.00 -6.82
C ASP A 786 22.45 2.15 -5.55
N TRP A 787 21.84 2.55 -4.43
CA TRP A 787 21.83 1.81 -3.18
C TRP A 787 20.43 1.33 -2.76
N ILE A 788 20.38 0.18 -2.07
CA ILE A 788 19.20 -0.25 -1.31
C ILE A 788 19.61 -0.71 0.09
N ASP A 789 18.78 -0.49 1.08
CA ASP A 789 18.96 -0.95 2.48
C ASP A 789 18.73 -2.47 2.68
N ASN A 790 18.25 -3.17 1.66
CA ASN A 790 18.03 -4.61 1.63
C ASN A 790 17.41 -5.19 2.92
N THR A 791 16.16 -4.81 3.20
CA THR A 791 15.51 -5.06 4.51
C THR A 791 15.19 -6.53 4.82
N GLY A 792 15.33 -7.41 3.84
CA GLY A 792 14.97 -8.83 3.94
C GLY A 792 15.95 -9.71 4.71
N MET A 793 16.97 -9.17 5.38
CA MET A 793 18.06 -9.95 5.99
C MET A 793 17.93 -10.17 7.50
N THR A 794 17.15 -9.36 8.22
CA THR A 794 17.01 -9.52 9.68
C THR A 794 16.45 -10.90 10.02
N GLY A 795 17.14 -11.63 10.91
CA GLY A 795 16.77 -12.99 11.32
C GLY A 795 17.05 -14.09 10.29
N GLY A 796 17.67 -13.75 9.15
CA GLY A 796 18.19 -14.74 8.18
C GLY A 796 19.61 -15.21 8.51
N ASP A 797 20.20 -15.90 7.53
CA ASP A 797 21.56 -16.48 7.56
C ASP A 797 22.44 -15.96 6.40
N ALA A 798 23.67 -16.48 6.31
CA ALA A 798 24.61 -16.18 5.24
C ALA A 798 24.06 -16.48 3.83
N ILE A 799 23.35 -17.60 3.64
CA ILE A 799 22.86 -18.04 2.32
C ILE A 799 21.82 -17.05 1.81
N ARG A 800 20.85 -16.70 2.66
CA ARG A 800 19.82 -15.72 2.35
C ARG A 800 20.41 -14.34 2.09
N ALA A 801 21.41 -13.91 2.89
CA ALA A 801 22.09 -12.63 2.69
C ALA A 801 22.81 -12.59 1.32
N ALA A 802 23.56 -13.64 0.98
CA ALA A 802 24.24 -13.73 -0.32
C ALA A 802 23.24 -13.70 -1.49
N ALA A 803 22.15 -14.46 -1.40
CA ALA A 803 21.10 -14.47 -2.42
C ALA A 803 20.45 -13.10 -2.61
N ALA A 804 20.14 -12.40 -1.51
CA ALA A 804 19.54 -11.08 -1.56
C ALA A 804 20.48 -10.03 -2.16
N CYS A 805 21.77 -10.04 -1.78
CA CYS A 805 22.78 -9.15 -2.39
C CYS A 805 22.97 -9.45 -3.88
N ARG A 806 23.03 -10.72 -4.28
CA ARG A 806 23.13 -11.14 -5.69
C ARG A 806 21.96 -10.61 -6.53
N ASN A 807 20.75 -10.71 -6.00
CA ASN A 807 19.54 -10.28 -6.70
C ASN A 807 19.47 -8.76 -6.87
N ALA A 808 20.01 -7.99 -5.92
CA ALA A 808 20.19 -6.54 -6.06
C ALA A 808 21.29 -6.20 -7.09
N ALA A 809 22.45 -6.86 -6.96
CA ALA A 809 23.63 -6.66 -7.81
C ALA A 809 23.35 -6.93 -9.30
N ARG A 810 22.39 -7.81 -9.61
CA ARG A 810 21.90 -8.04 -10.99
C ARG A 810 21.45 -6.76 -11.68
N TRP A 811 20.88 -5.81 -10.93
CA TRP A 811 20.40 -4.54 -11.47
C TRP A 811 21.40 -3.39 -11.25
N GLY A 812 22.64 -3.70 -10.87
CA GLY A 812 23.65 -2.70 -10.53
C GLY A 812 23.49 -2.06 -9.15
N LEU A 813 22.51 -2.50 -8.35
CA LEU A 813 22.25 -1.94 -7.02
C LEU A 813 23.23 -2.51 -5.99
N ARG A 814 23.87 -1.62 -5.22
CA ARG A 814 24.67 -1.98 -4.04
C ARG A 814 23.77 -2.14 -2.83
N SER A 815 23.95 -3.24 -2.08
CA SER A 815 23.21 -3.46 -0.84
C SER A 815 23.91 -2.79 0.33
N ILE A 816 23.14 -2.08 1.17
CA ILE A 816 23.46 -1.68 2.54
C ILE A 816 22.70 -2.63 3.46
N PRO A 817 23.21 -3.81 3.83
CA PRO A 817 22.43 -4.82 4.55
C PRO A 817 21.78 -4.31 5.84
N TYR A 818 20.46 -4.37 5.91
CA TYR A 818 19.70 -4.27 7.14
C TYR A 818 19.84 -5.57 7.94
N ILE A 819 20.92 -5.66 8.72
CA ILE A 819 21.38 -6.93 9.29
C ILE A 819 20.71 -7.26 10.64
N THR A 820 20.17 -6.27 11.34
CA THR A 820 19.42 -6.42 12.60
C THR A 820 18.64 -5.13 12.93
N ARG A 821 17.99 -5.08 14.09
CA ARG A 821 17.39 -3.88 14.69
C ARG A 821 17.57 -3.88 16.21
N ILE A 822 18.14 -2.82 16.79
CA ILE A 822 18.31 -2.68 18.25
C ILE A 822 17.13 -1.91 18.83
N ALA A 823 16.05 -2.61 19.22
CA ALA A 823 14.82 -1.97 19.71
C ALA A 823 14.20 -2.69 20.92
N SER A 824 13.32 -2.00 21.67
CA SER A 824 12.48 -2.58 22.73
C SER A 824 11.11 -1.88 22.83
N GLN A 825 10.01 -2.64 22.79
CA GLN A 825 8.64 -2.11 22.87
C GLN A 825 8.01 -2.27 24.26
N GLN A 826 8.83 -2.29 25.32
CA GLN A 826 8.31 -2.48 26.67
C GLN A 826 7.46 -1.29 27.14
N ALA A 827 6.33 -1.60 27.78
CA ALA A 827 5.39 -0.64 28.32
C ALA A 827 5.59 -0.34 29.82
N SER A 828 6.48 -1.07 30.50
CA SER A 828 6.72 -0.94 31.94
C SER A 828 8.21 -0.92 32.26
N ALA A 829 8.57 -0.22 33.33
CA ALA A 829 9.93 -0.20 33.88
C ALA A 829 10.42 -1.62 34.26
N GLY A 830 11.73 -1.82 34.30
CA GLY A 830 12.34 -3.10 34.65
C GLY A 830 13.53 -3.52 33.77
N PRO A 831 13.86 -4.83 33.73
CA PRO A 831 14.87 -5.37 32.81
C PRO A 831 14.47 -5.16 31.34
N ARG A 832 15.37 -4.59 30.53
CA ARG A 832 15.18 -4.44 29.08
C ARG A 832 15.13 -5.81 28.40
N ARG A 833 14.29 -5.97 27.37
CA ARG A 833 14.11 -7.20 26.58
C ARG A 833 14.33 -6.93 25.08
N PRO A 834 15.36 -7.52 24.47
CA PRO A 834 16.48 -8.20 25.13
C PRO A 834 17.34 -7.21 25.95
N CYS A 835 18.11 -7.70 26.92
CA CYS A 835 19.02 -6.85 27.67
C CYS A 835 20.36 -6.70 26.93
N LEU A 836 20.81 -5.47 26.73
CA LEU A 836 22.03 -5.15 25.96
C LEU A 836 23.33 -5.43 26.73
N THR A 837 23.24 -5.84 28.00
CA THR A 837 24.39 -6.22 28.84
C THR A 837 24.32 -7.69 29.26
N ASP A 838 23.38 -8.49 28.74
CA ASP A 838 23.31 -9.93 29.00
C ASP A 838 24.28 -10.69 28.07
N PRO A 839 25.33 -11.34 28.62
CA PRO A 839 26.33 -12.05 27.80
C PRO A 839 25.71 -13.12 26.89
N LYS A 840 24.68 -13.84 27.35
CA LYS A 840 24.04 -14.90 26.55
C LYS A 840 23.31 -14.32 25.34
N HIS A 841 22.65 -13.19 25.52
CA HIS A 841 22.02 -12.47 24.42
C HIS A 841 23.06 -11.95 23.43
N LEU A 842 24.11 -11.29 23.92
CA LEU A 842 25.16 -10.71 23.08
C LEU A 842 25.90 -11.78 22.26
N GLU A 843 26.18 -12.95 22.84
CA GLU A 843 26.81 -14.06 22.12
C GLU A 843 25.97 -14.51 20.92
N GLY A 844 24.69 -14.83 21.14
CA GLY A 844 23.80 -15.25 20.06
C GLY A 844 23.53 -14.15 19.02
N TRP A 845 23.37 -12.91 19.47
CA TRP A 845 23.15 -11.76 18.58
C TRP A 845 24.38 -11.51 17.69
N THR A 846 25.59 -11.44 18.27
CA THR A 846 26.83 -11.19 17.52
C THR A 846 27.20 -12.34 16.58
N ALA A 847 26.94 -13.60 16.96
CA ALA A 847 27.11 -14.74 16.06
C ALA A 847 26.20 -14.63 14.82
N GLY A 848 24.92 -14.29 15.02
CA GLY A 848 23.99 -14.08 13.90
C GLY A 848 24.36 -12.89 13.01
N LEU A 849 24.95 -11.83 13.57
CA LEU A 849 25.49 -10.71 12.77
C LEU A 849 26.67 -11.15 11.90
N ALA A 850 27.62 -11.87 12.47
CA ALA A 850 28.80 -12.35 11.75
C ALA A 850 28.45 -13.35 10.63
N ASP A 851 27.45 -14.20 10.86
CA ASP A 851 26.94 -15.16 9.87
C ASP A 851 26.30 -14.46 8.66
N ARG A 852 25.32 -13.57 8.89
CA ARG A 852 24.70 -12.80 7.80
C ARG A 852 25.71 -11.95 7.04
N ALA A 853 26.67 -11.35 7.74
CA ALA A 853 27.74 -10.57 7.12
C ALA A 853 28.62 -11.43 6.20
N ALA A 854 28.86 -12.70 6.53
CA ALA A 854 29.62 -13.64 5.69
C ALA A 854 29.04 -13.74 4.28
N GLY A 855 27.72 -13.86 4.18
CA GLY A 855 27.02 -13.94 2.89
C GLY A 855 27.05 -12.63 2.11
N ALA A 856 26.83 -11.50 2.79
CA ALA A 856 26.79 -10.20 2.15
C ALA A 856 28.18 -9.72 1.68
N ALA A 857 29.26 -10.06 2.41
CA ALA A 857 30.63 -9.62 2.15
C ALA A 857 31.12 -9.96 0.73
N ALA A 858 30.61 -11.04 0.13
CA ALA A 858 30.92 -11.45 -1.25
C ALA A 858 30.59 -10.36 -2.30
N PHE A 859 29.70 -9.41 -1.98
CA PHE A 859 29.30 -8.32 -2.87
C PHE A 859 29.91 -6.97 -2.48
N GLY A 860 30.73 -6.92 -1.43
CA GLY A 860 31.36 -5.71 -0.93
C GLY A 860 30.39 -4.60 -0.51
N PRO A 861 29.50 -4.81 0.47
CA PRO A 861 28.57 -3.77 0.92
C PRO A 861 29.28 -2.46 1.25
N PRO A 862 28.75 -1.28 0.83
CA PRO A 862 29.33 0.00 1.19
C PRO A 862 29.31 0.25 2.71
N ALA A 863 28.26 -0.23 3.38
CA ALA A 863 28.08 -0.29 4.83
C ALA A 863 27.04 -1.35 5.22
N TYR A 864 26.90 -1.61 6.53
CA TYR A 864 25.87 -2.43 7.15
C TYR A 864 25.10 -1.60 8.17
N THR A 865 23.76 -1.68 8.17
CA THR A 865 22.95 -1.04 9.21
C THR A 865 22.50 -2.05 10.26
N LEU A 866 22.70 -1.67 11.52
CA LEU A 866 22.16 -2.33 12.70
C LEU A 866 20.67 -2.01 12.91
N GLY A 867 20.05 -1.33 11.96
CA GLY A 867 18.61 -1.15 11.80
C GLY A 867 18.17 0.30 11.86
N ASP A 868 17.02 0.55 11.22
CA ASP A 868 16.21 1.75 11.36
C ASP A 868 15.64 1.83 12.78
N GLU A 869 15.59 3.04 13.31
CA GLU A 869 15.00 3.34 14.61
C GLU A 869 15.57 2.44 15.71
N ASN A 870 16.88 2.49 15.89
CA ASN A 870 17.54 1.91 17.05
C ASN A 870 17.26 2.74 18.30
N TYR A 871 16.88 2.12 19.41
CA TYR A 871 16.60 2.81 20.69
C TYR A 871 16.59 1.86 21.90
N LEU A 872 16.76 2.44 23.09
CA LEU A 872 16.61 1.74 24.37
C LEU A 872 15.16 1.32 24.62
N VAL A 873 14.21 2.26 24.54
CA VAL A 873 12.76 1.99 24.66
C VAL A 873 11.94 3.08 23.95
N HIS A 874 10.82 2.72 23.33
CA HIS A 874 9.95 3.67 22.62
C HIS A 874 9.09 4.52 23.59
N GLY A 875 8.70 3.95 24.73
CA GLY A 875 7.91 4.63 25.75
C GLY A 875 8.76 5.46 26.73
N GLN A 876 8.09 6.25 27.58
CA GLN A 876 8.73 7.02 28.65
C GLN A 876 8.87 6.18 29.92
N VAL A 877 9.71 5.14 29.87
CA VAL A 877 9.87 4.19 30.97
C VAL A 877 11.33 3.93 31.32
N ASP A 878 11.61 3.81 32.61
CA ASP A 878 12.95 3.56 33.13
C ASP A 878 13.38 2.10 32.93
N LEU A 879 14.27 1.88 31.95
CA LEU A 879 15.02 0.65 31.72
C LEU A 879 16.52 0.97 31.79
N CYS A 880 17.41 0.09 32.22
CA CYS A 880 17.27 -1.34 32.44
C CYS A 880 17.73 -1.70 33.87
N THR A 881 16.93 -2.51 34.58
CA THR A 881 17.27 -2.99 35.93
C THR A 881 17.61 -4.48 35.98
N SER A 882 18.06 -5.08 34.87
CA SER A 882 18.53 -6.48 34.89
C SER A 882 19.75 -6.65 35.81
N PRO A 883 19.99 -7.85 36.35
CA PRO A 883 21.17 -8.09 37.20
C PRO A 883 22.50 -7.71 36.54
N THR A 884 22.68 -8.04 35.25
CA THR A 884 23.89 -7.70 34.49
C THR A 884 24.03 -6.19 34.27
N CYS A 885 22.92 -5.49 34.04
CA CYS A 885 22.92 -4.04 33.81
C CYS A 885 23.20 -3.28 35.11
N LEU A 886 22.61 -3.70 36.23
CA LEU A 886 22.88 -3.10 37.54
C LEU A 886 24.33 -3.34 38.00
N ALA A 887 24.88 -4.53 37.75
CA ALA A 887 26.27 -4.82 38.06
C ALA A 887 27.23 -3.88 37.30
N ALA A 888 27.06 -3.73 35.99
CA ALA A 888 27.87 -2.82 35.19
C ALA A 888 27.64 -1.34 35.53
N PHE A 889 26.41 -0.95 35.88
CA PHE A 889 26.10 0.42 36.34
C PHE A 889 26.85 0.77 37.63
N ARG A 890 26.89 -0.14 38.61
CA ARG A 890 27.59 0.07 39.89
C ARG A 890 29.09 0.31 39.69
N VAL A 891 29.72 -0.45 38.78
CA VAL A 891 31.15 -0.27 38.44
C VAL A 891 31.42 1.15 37.90
N GLU A 892 30.52 1.71 37.08
CA GLU A 892 30.69 3.09 36.62
C GLU A 892 30.51 4.13 37.72
N LEU A 893 29.58 3.91 38.64
CA LEU A 893 29.40 4.80 39.79
C LEU A 893 30.61 4.76 40.71
N GLU A 894 31.18 3.57 40.96
CA GLU A 894 32.43 3.40 41.70
C GLU A 894 33.56 4.21 41.05
N LYS A 895 33.70 4.10 39.72
CA LYS A 895 34.71 4.86 38.97
C LYS A 895 34.48 6.37 39.04
N ARG A 896 33.24 6.84 38.93
CA ARG A 896 32.90 8.27 38.90
C ARG A 896 33.02 8.94 40.26
N TYR A 897 32.56 8.29 41.32
CA TYR A 897 32.49 8.88 42.66
C TYR A 897 33.65 8.48 43.57
N GLY A 898 34.30 7.34 43.30
CA GLY A 898 35.44 6.82 44.04
C GLY A 898 35.10 6.22 45.41
N SER A 899 34.00 6.63 46.06
CA SER A 899 33.52 6.04 47.32
C SER A 899 31.99 6.13 47.45
N LEU A 900 31.42 5.22 48.26
CA LEU A 900 29.98 5.18 48.53
C LEU A 900 29.49 6.45 49.25
N ASP A 901 30.32 7.01 50.14
CA ASP A 901 30.01 8.28 50.82
C ASP A 901 29.82 9.45 49.84
N ARG A 902 30.68 9.54 48.81
CA ARG A 902 30.57 10.58 47.79
C ARG A 902 29.34 10.38 46.91
N LEU A 903 29.01 9.13 46.56
CA LEU A 903 27.77 8.80 45.86
C LEU A 903 26.54 9.20 46.68
N ASN A 904 26.50 8.78 47.95
CA ASN A 904 25.40 9.09 48.88
C ASN A 904 25.22 10.61 49.04
N ALA A 905 26.30 11.36 49.17
CA ALA A 905 26.25 12.82 49.23
C ALA A 905 25.70 13.44 47.94
N ALA A 906 26.11 12.94 46.76
CA ALA A 906 25.66 13.45 45.47
C ALA A 906 24.20 13.11 45.14
N TRP A 907 23.73 11.94 45.58
CA TRP A 907 22.37 11.43 45.29
C TRP A 907 21.36 11.73 46.39
N ALA A 908 21.79 12.35 47.49
CA ALA A 908 21.04 12.46 48.74
C ALA A 908 20.49 11.08 49.18
N ALA A 909 21.33 10.06 49.14
CA ALA A 909 20.99 8.66 49.45
C ALA A 909 21.74 8.15 50.70
N ALA A 910 21.39 6.94 51.14
CA ALA A 910 21.96 6.31 52.34
C ALA A 910 22.25 4.82 52.13
N PHE A 911 22.90 4.46 51.02
CA PHE A 911 23.31 3.09 50.76
C PHE A 911 24.45 2.68 51.69
N THR A 912 24.40 1.46 52.22
CA THR A 912 25.44 0.89 53.10
C THR A 912 26.39 -0.05 52.37
N ASP A 913 25.96 -0.58 51.22
CA ASP A 913 26.75 -1.45 50.34
C ASP A 913 26.52 -1.05 48.87
N TRP A 914 27.52 -1.24 48.02
CA TRP A 914 27.40 -1.06 46.56
C TRP A 914 26.37 -2.00 45.95
N ALA A 915 26.17 -3.20 46.52
CA ALA A 915 25.16 -4.15 46.08
C ALA A 915 23.71 -3.65 46.28
N ASP A 916 23.50 -2.66 47.14
CA ASP A 916 22.18 -2.05 47.39
C ASP A 916 21.88 -0.88 46.45
N VAL A 917 22.90 -0.37 45.75
CA VAL A 917 22.76 0.79 44.86
C VAL A 917 21.85 0.42 43.68
N VAL A 918 20.73 1.13 43.60
CA VAL A 918 19.74 1.03 42.51
C VAL A 918 19.36 2.42 42.01
N PRO A 919 19.12 2.59 40.69
CA PRO A 919 18.68 3.87 40.15
C PRO A 919 17.30 4.26 40.69
N ALA A 920 16.98 5.55 40.64
CA ALA A 920 15.62 6.01 40.89
C ALA A 920 14.80 5.99 39.59
N MET A 921 13.48 5.90 39.73
CA MET A 921 12.54 6.07 38.62
C MET A 921 12.19 7.55 38.45
N PHE A 922 11.87 7.97 37.24
CA PHE A 922 11.53 9.37 36.93
C PHE A 922 10.40 9.90 37.81
N ASP A 923 9.32 9.14 37.95
CA ASP A 923 8.16 9.53 38.75
C ASP A 923 8.46 9.66 40.26
N GLU A 924 9.51 9.01 40.75
CA GLU A 924 9.92 9.12 42.15
C GLU A 924 10.66 10.43 42.44
N VAL A 925 11.40 10.96 41.45
CA VAL A 925 12.35 12.08 41.67
C VAL A 925 12.01 13.36 40.92
N LYS A 926 11.08 13.36 39.95
CA LYS A 926 10.79 14.54 39.11
C LYS A 926 10.51 15.81 39.92
N ASP A 927 9.82 15.68 41.05
CA ASP A 927 9.47 16.79 41.95
C ASP A 927 10.49 17.05 43.08
N GLN A 928 11.64 16.34 43.06
CA GLN A 928 12.64 16.38 44.13
C GLN A 928 14.04 16.68 43.57
N PRO A 929 14.40 17.96 43.37
CA PRO A 929 15.66 18.36 42.74
C PRO A 929 16.93 17.76 43.34
N ASN A 930 16.96 17.53 44.66
CA ASN A 930 18.10 16.93 45.34
C ASN A 930 18.35 15.46 44.96
N HIS A 931 17.34 14.76 44.41
CA HIS A 931 17.44 13.37 43.96
C HIS A 931 17.59 13.22 42.44
N TRP A 932 17.55 14.32 41.68
CA TRP A 932 17.72 14.29 40.23
C TRP A 932 19.02 13.61 39.76
N PRO A 933 20.18 13.78 40.43
CA PRO A 933 21.42 13.09 40.01
C PRO A 933 21.27 11.57 39.95
N ARG A 934 20.49 10.97 40.88
CA ARG A 934 20.27 9.53 40.94
C ARG A 934 19.56 8.97 39.69
N TRP A 935 18.66 9.75 39.09
CA TRP A 935 18.00 9.38 37.84
C TRP A 935 18.86 9.75 36.63
N ALA A 936 19.44 10.95 36.61
CA ALA A 936 20.24 11.43 35.49
C ALA A 936 21.46 10.55 35.21
N ASP A 937 22.17 10.09 36.25
CA ASP A 937 23.32 9.19 36.09
C ASP A 937 22.93 7.85 35.47
N HIS A 938 21.75 7.32 35.82
CA HIS A 938 21.22 6.11 35.20
C HIS A 938 20.90 6.34 33.71
N ARG A 939 20.34 7.50 33.35
CA ARG A 939 20.06 7.83 31.94
C ARG A 939 21.36 7.93 31.13
N MET A 940 22.35 8.67 31.62
CA MET A 940 23.66 8.79 30.96
C MET A 940 24.36 7.43 30.81
N TYR A 941 24.29 6.58 31.83
CA TYR A 941 24.82 5.22 31.74
C TYR A 941 24.10 4.41 30.65
N MET A 942 22.78 4.50 30.58
CA MET A 942 21.99 3.76 29.59
C MET A 942 22.20 4.25 28.15
N ASP A 943 22.42 5.56 27.94
CA ASP A 943 22.82 6.09 26.63
C ASP A 943 24.14 5.45 26.15
N ARG A 944 25.09 5.28 27.08
CA ARG A 944 26.34 4.59 26.79
C ARG A 944 26.12 3.11 26.50
N VAL A 945 25.24 2.42 27.22
CA VAL A 945 24.89 1.01 26.93
C VAL A 945 24.37 0.86 25.50
N LEU A 946 23.54 1.80 25.01
CA LEU A 946 23.10 1.77 23.62
C LEU A 946 24.28 1.98 22.65
N THR A 947 25.16 2.94 22.95
CA THR A 947 26.36 3.21 22.14
C THR A 947 27.30 2.00 22.07
N GLU A 948 27.54 1.34 23.21
CA GLU A 948 28.37 0.13 23.32
C GLU A 948 27.76 -1.03 22.53
N ALA A 949 26.43 -1.19 22.52
CA ALA A 949 25.78 -2.19 21.68
C ALA A 949 26.05 -1.99 20.18
N HIS A 950 26.11 -0.74 19.71
CA HIS A 950 26.49 -0.44 18.32
C HIS A 950 27.95 -0.81 18.04
N ALA A 951 28.87 -0.48 18.96
CA ALA A 951 30.28 -0.85 18.83
C ALA A 951 30.46 -2.39 18.81
N ILE A 952 29.77 -3.11 19.69
CA ILE A 952 29.77 -4.58 19.72
C ILE A 952 29.25 -5.17 18.40
N GLY A 953 28.15 -4.61 17.86
CA GLY A 953 27.59 -5.04 16.57
C GLY A 953 28.56 -4.80 15.41
N ARG A 954 29.20 -3.63 15.36
CA ARG A 954 30.25 -3.30 14.39
C ARG A 954 31.41 -4.30 14.44
N ASP A 955 31.93 -4.54 15.64
CA ASP A 955 33.08 -5.42 15.83
C ASP A 955 32.72 -6.88 15.48
N ALA A 956 31.48 -7.31 15.75
CA ALA A 956 30.99 -8.64 15.35
C ALA A 956 30.99 -8.83 13.84
N ILE A 957 30.49 -7.85 13.08
CA ILE A 957 30.49 -7.89 11.61
C ILE A 957 31.93 -7.88 11.07
N ARG A 958 32.81 -7.06 11.67
CA ARG A 958 34.22 -6.96 11.27
C ARG A 958 35.05 -8.23 11.49
N ARG A 959 34.58 -9.18 12.29
CA ARG A 959 35.20 -10.51 12.39
C ARG A 959 35.18 -11.27 11.07
N THR A 960 34.15 -11.03 10.26
CA THR A 960 33.96 -11.69 8.97
C THR A 960 34.26 -10.76 7.80
N ASP A 961 33.87 -9.48 7.90
CA ASP A 961 34.17 -8.45 6.91
C ASP A 961 35.00 -7.33 7.53
N SER A 962 36.33 -7.48 7.50
CA SER A 962 37.27 -6.55 8.14
C SER A 962 37.20 -5.11 7.62
N GLY A 963 36.66 -4.90 6.42
CA GLY A 963 36.48 -3.57 5.81
C GLY A 963 35.10 -2.96 6.04
N ALA A 964 34.23 -3.60 6.83
CA ALA A 964 32.87 -3.17 7.04
C ALA A 964 32.79 -1.80 7.75
N ARG A 965 31.97 -0.91 7.18
CA ARG A 965 31.41 0.27 7.84
C ARG A 965 30.08 -0.14 8.46
N VAL A 966 29.87 0.16 9.74
CA VAL A 966 28.67 -0.30 10.45
C VAL A 966 28.08 0.82 11.29
N GLY A 967 26.76 0.88 11.39
CA GLY A 967 26.10 1.81 12.29
C GLY A 967 24.59 1.72 12.24
N PHE A 968 23.90 2.86 12.30
CA PHE A 968 22.43 2.91 12.41
C PHE A 968 21.81 3.78 11.33
N ASP A 969 20.52 3.59 11.11
CA ASP A 969 19.67 4.50 10.35
C ASP A 969 18.39 4.88 11.10
N GLY A 970 17.79 5.98 10.64
CA GLY A 970 16.59 6.65 11.11
C GLY A 970 16.35 6.64 12.61
N VAL A 971 16.87 7.63 13.34
CA VAL A 971 16.62 7.77 14.79
C VAL A 971 15.47 8.72 15.13
N PHE A 972 14.84 8.49 16.29
CA PHE A 972 13.76 9.34 16.80
C PHE A 972 14.28 10.66 17.42
N ASP A 973 13.38 11.42 18.06
CA ASP A 973 13.76 12.65 18.77
C ASP A 973 14.79 12.40 19.86
N LEU A 974 15.68 13.38 20.03
CA LEU A 974 16.61 13.43 21.16
C LEU A 974 15.82 13.64 22.46
N ASN A 975 15.81 12.62 23.32
CA ASN A 975 15.16 12.64 24.64
C ASN A 975 15.89 11.69 25.62
N SER A 976 15.45 11.65 26.88
CA SER A 976 16.07 10.81 27.94
C SER A 976 15.78 9.31 27.85
N TRP A 977 14.93 8.86 26.93
CA TRP A 977 14.43 7.50 26.89
C TRP A 977 15.02 6.67 25.76
N HIS A 978 15.31 7.29 24.62
CA HIS A 978 15.78 6.58 23.44
C HIS A 978 17.23 6.12 23.52
N GLY A 979 18.09 6.77 24.31
CA GLY A 979 19.50 6.38 24.46
C GLY A 979 20.48 7.20 23.61
N TYR A 980 20.06 8.32 23.04
CA TYR A 980 20.85 9.03 22.03
C TYR A 980 21.84 10.02 22.65
N ASP A 981 23.11 9.63 22.71
CA ASP A 981 24.24 10.57 22.75
C ASP A 981 24.89 10.60 21.38
N PHE A 982 24.57 11.62 20.58
CA PHE A 982 25.02 11.69 19.18
C PHE A 982 26.53 11.80 19.04
N TYR A 983 27.22 12.45 19.99
CA TYR A 983 28.68 12.55 19.93
C TYR A 983 29.33 11.17 20.12
N GLN A 984 28.86 10.40 21.12
CA GLN A 984 29.39 9.06 21.36
C GLN A 984 28.97 8.07 20.26
N LEU A 985 27.72 8.14 19.78
CA LEU A 985 27.23 7.31 18.68
C LEU A 985 28.04 7.53 17.40
N CYS A 986 28.38 8.78 17.05
CA CYS A 986 29.22 9.08 15.88
C CYS A 986 30.65 8.54 16.00
N ARG A 987 31.15 8.21 17.20
CA ARG A 987 32.45 7.55 17.39
C ARG A 987 32.37 6.03 17.36
N ALA A 988 31.21 5.49 17.75
CA ALA A 988 30.94 4.06 17.72
C ALA A 988 30.56 3.54 16.33
N CYS A 989 30.11 4.42 15.42
CA CYS A 989 29.55 4.04 14.12
C CYS A 989 30.32 4.64 12.94
N ASP A 990 30.41 3.90 11.84
CA ASP A 990 30.91 4.37 10.54
C ASP A 990 29.78 4.63 9.52
N LEU A 991 28.54 4.27 9.87
CA LEU A 991 27.31 4.63 9.16
C LEU A 991 26.41 5.38 10.16
N VAL A 992 26.05 6.62 9.84
CA VAL A 992 25.18 7.43 10.69
C VAL A 992 24.12 8.12 9.84
N GLN A 993 22.85 7.82 10.10
CA GLN A 993 21.75 8.26 9.26
C GLN A 993 20.56 8.69 10.13
N VAL A 994 19.92 9.80 9.77
CA VAL A 994 18.82 10.44 10.54
C VAL A 994 17.62 10.76 9.66
N TYR A 995 16.57 11.39 10.22
CA TYR A 995 15.46 11.90 9.40
C TYR A 995 15.68 13.37 9.02
N ALA A 996 15.49 13.73 7.75
CA ALA A 996 15.66 15.11 7.28
C ALA A 996 14.66 16.09 7.94
N CYS A 997 13.54 15.58 8.47
CA CYS A 997 12.59 16.36 9.27
C CYS A 997 13.07 16.69 10.70
N ARG A 998 14.30 16.28 11.08
CA ARG A 998 14.94 16.55 12.38
C ARG A 998 16.24 17.36 12.21
N PRO A 999 16.18 18.64 11.82
CA PRO A 999 17.37 19.43 11.48
C PRO A 999 18.51 19.45 12.52
N PRO A 1000 18.27 19.48 13.85
CA PRO A 1000 19.38 19.45 14.82
C PRO A 1000 20.27 18.22 14.68
N GLN A 1001 19.71 17.09 14.27
CA GLN A 1001 20.45 15.84 14.12
C GLN A 1001 21.37 15.88 12.89
N ILE A 1002 20.98 16.59 11.83
CA ILE A 1002 21.84 16.84 10.66
C ILE A 1002 23.11 17.56 11.12
N GLU A 1003 22.98 18.59 11.95
CA GLU A 1003 24.11 19.35 12.48
C GLU A 1003 25.00 18.52 13.41
N TYR A 1004 24.42 17.66 14.26
CA TYR A 1004 25.20 16.76 15.11
C TYR A 1004 26.06 15.80 14.27
N LEU A 1005 25.47 15.15 13.26
CA LEU A 1005 26.21 14.23 12.38
C LEU A 1005 27.24 14.96 11.53
N ARG A 1006 26.90 16.15 11.01
CA ARG A 1006 27.82 16.97 10.21
C ARG A 1006 29.09 17.28 11.00
N SER A 1007 28.96 17.68 12.26
CA SER A 1007 30.09 18.06 13.11
C SER A 1007 30.89 16.88 13.67
N TRP A 1008 30.29 15.70 13.86
CA TRP A 1008 30.95 14.59 14.58
C TRP A 1008 31.15 13.28 13.82
N LYS A 1009 30.66 13.15 12.59
CA LYS A 1009 30.89 11.95 11.76
C LYS A 1009 32.38 11.58 11.70
N GLN A 1010 32.69 10.28 11.69
CA GLN A 1010 34.07 9.84 11.46
C GLN A 1010 34.51 10.14 10.02
N PRO A 1011 35.82 10.34 9.79
CA PRO A 1011 36.37 10.37 8.43
C PRO A 1011 36.01 9.09 7.65
N GLY A 1012 35.47 9.25 6.44
CA GLY A 1012 35.05 8.13 5.60
C GLY A 1012 33.76 7.42 6.04
N ALA A 1013 33.01 8.02 6.97
CA ALA A 1013 31.68 7.53 7.35
C ALA A 1013 30.67 7.69 6.22
N ILE A 1014 29.68 6.80 6.20
CA ILE A 1014 28.46 6.97 5.41
C ILE A 1014 27.50 7.82 6.22
N VAL A 1015 27.03 8.90 5.62
CA VAL A 1015 26.15 9.86 6.28
C VAL A 1015 24.97 10.16 5.36
N GLY A 1016 23.76 9.97 5.88
CA GLY A 1016 22.54 10.11 5.10
C GLY A 1016 21.36 10.62 5.91
N ALA A 1017 20.26 10.95 5.23
CA ALA A 1017 18.99 11.18 5.90
C ALA A 1017 17.79 10.66 5.11
N TRP A 1018 16.70 10.31 5.80
CA TRP A 1018 15.42 9.87 5.22
C TRP A 1018 14.59 11.08 4.75
N TYR A 1019 14.11 11.02 3.51
CA TYR A 1019 13.55 12.16 2.76
C TYR A 1019 12.04 12.23 2.82
N ASN A 1020 11.37 11.10 3.01
CA ASN A 1020 9.96 10.91 2.68
C ASN A 1020 8.99 11.87 3.39
N HIS A 1021 9.29 12.36 4.59
CA HIS A 1021 8.42 13.34 5.24
C HIS A 1021 8.57 14.75 4.65
N THR A 1022 9.78 15.13 4.24
CA THR A 1022 10.12 16.48 3.80
C THR A 1022 10.12 16.63 2.28
N GLY A 1023 10.57 15.61 1.55
CA GLY A 1023 10.67 15.58 0.09
C GLY A 1023 9.34 15.35 -0.63
N ASN A 1024 8.24 15.09 0.10
CA ASN A 1024 6.92 14.84 -0.48
C ASN A 1024 5.94 16.03 -0.37
N TYR A 1025 6.40 17.20 0.05
CA TYR A 1025 5.56 18.39 0.10
C TYR A 1025 5.25 18.95 -1.29
N ASP A 1026 6.29 19.09 -2.12
CA ASP A 1026 6.22 19.66 -3.46
C ASP A 1026 7.48 19.34 -4.25
N GLU A 1027 7.49 19.72 -5.53
CA GLU A 1027 8.64 19.57 -6.42
C GLU A 1027 9.91 20.24 -5.89
N VAL A 1028 9.79 21.43 -5.29
CA VAL A 1028 10.94 22.18 -4.76
C VAL A 1028 11.62 21.39 -3.65
N SER A 1029 10.83 20.85 -2.73
CA SER A 1029 11.31 20.08 -1.59
C SER A 1029 11.98 18.77 -2.03
N ALA A 1030 11.40 18.07 -3.02
CA ALA A 1030 11.97 16.86 -3.60
C ALA A 1030 13.34 17.12 -4.25
N LYS A 1031 13.48 18.22 -5.01
CA LYS A 1031 14.73 18.60 -5.70
C LYS A 1031 15.80 19.17 -4.77
N ARG A 1032 15.40 19.96 -3.76
CA ARG A 1032 16.34 20.70 -2.88
C ARG A 1032 17.07 19.79 -1.90
N LEU A 1033 16.41 18.76 -1.35
CA LEU A 1033 16.96 18.02 -0.22
C LEU A 1033 18.28 17.28 -0.51
N GLY A 1034 18.45 16.76 -1.74
CA GLY A 1034 19.72 16.15 -2.19
C GLY A 1034 20.89 17.12 -2.05
N TRP A 1035 20.68 18.34 -2.55
CA TRP A 1035 21.64 19.44 -2.46
C TRP A 1035 21.86 19.90 -1.02
N ASP A 1036 20.78 20.01 -0.24
CA ASP A 1036 20.83 20.40 1.17
C ASP A 1036 21.76 19.44 1.94
N LEU A 1037 21.57 18.13 1.79
CA LEU A 1037 22.41 17.13 2.42
C LEU A 1037 23.87 17.19 1.95
N LEU A 1038 24.09 17.25 0.64
CA LEU A 1038 25.43 17.36 0.06
C LEU A 1038 26.21 18.55 0.63
N LEU A 1039 25.57 19.71 0.74
CA LEU A 1039 26.18 20.95 1.26
C LEU A 1039 26.44 20.88 2.77
N HIS A 1040 25.72 20.04 3.51
CA HIS A 1040 26.02 19.69 4.90
C HIS A 1040 27.04 18.53 5.01
N GLY A 1041 27.66 18.14 3.90
CA GLY A 1041 28.71 17.12 3.86
C GLY A 1041 28.20 15.70 4.10
N PHE A 1042 26.94 15.42 3.74
CA PHE A 1042 26.39 14.07 3.69
C PHE A 1042 26.66 13.48 2.30
N ASN A 1043 27.02 12.21 2.24
CA ASN A 1043 27.32 11.51 0.98
C ASN A 1043 26.19 10.59 0.52
N SER A 1044 25.00 10.71 1.12
CA SER A 1044 23.85 9.95 0.67
C SER A 1044 22.50 10.58 1.00
N SER A 1045 21.51 10.24 0.19
CA SER A 1045 20.09 10.54 0.38
C SER A 1045 19.31 9.22 0.45
N TRP A 1046 18.31 9.14 1.34
CA TRP A 1046 17.60 7.89 1.60
C TRP A 1046 16.10 8.14 1.49
N TYR A 1047 15.37 7.29 0.78
CA TYR A 1047 13.92 7.46 0.60
C TYR A 1047 13.09 6.24 0.99
N TRP A 1048 12.16 6.43 1.93
CA TRP A 1048 11.14 5.44 2.30
C TRP A 1048 9.81 5.74 1.58
N THR A 1049 9.35 4.93 0.64
CA THR A 1049 9.88 3.60 0.25
C THR A 1049 9.73 3.35 -1.25
N SER A 1050 10.34 2.27 -1.75
CA SER A 1050 10.28 1.89 -3.15
C SER A 1050 8.86 1.57 -3.64
N TYR A 1051 8.06 0.87 -2.83
CA TYR A 1051 6.79 0.24 -3.23
C TYR A 1051 5.93 -0.12 -1.99
N ASN A 1052 4.64 -0.44 -2.15
CA ASN A 1052 3.66 -0.88 -1.11
C ASN A 1052 2.90 0.18 -0.30
N THR A 1053 3.16 1.47 -0.47
CA THR A 1053 2.44 2.55 0.25
C THR A 1053 2.44 3.85 -0.56
N GLY A 1054 1.57 4.82 -0.27
CA GLY A 1054 1.67 6.18 -0.84
C GLY A 1054 2.29 7.09 0.20
N PRO A 1055 3.53 7.62 0.07
CA PRO A 1055 4.22 7.98 -1.18
C PRO A 1055 5.39 7.06 -1.59
N ALA A 1056 5.13 5.90 -2.18
CA ALA A 1056 6.19 5.10 -2.79
C ALA A 1056 6.81 5.78 -4.03
N LEU A 1057 8.07 5.46 -4.33
CA LEU A 1057 8.78 5.92 -5.53
C LEU A 1057 8.11 5.43 -6.83
N LEU A 1058 7.51 4.24 -6.80
CA LEU A 1058 6.80 3.65 -7.92
C LEU A 1058 5.33 3.46 -7.61
N PHE A 1059 4.47 3.70 -8.60
CA PHE A 1059 3.07 3.28 -8.58
C PHE A 1059 2.95 1.75 -8.71
N PRO A 1060 1.78 1.15 -8.41
CA PRO A 1060 1.62 -0.30 -8.47
C PRO A 1060 1.85 -0.93 -9.86
N ASP A 1061 1.77 -0.16 -10.94
CA ASP A 1061 2.14 -0.61 -12.29
C ASP A 1061 3.60 -0.31 -12.67
N LEU A 1062 4.43 0.03 -11.67
CA LEU A 1062 5.86 0.38 -11.77
C LEU A 1062 6.20 1.70 -12.46
N ARG A 1063 5.21 2.50 -12.88
CA ARG A 1063 5.51 3.88 -13.32
C ARG A 1063 6.10 4.68 -12.17
N ALA A 1064 7.09 5.52 -12.46
CA ALA A 1064 7.62 6.47 -11.49
C ALA A 1064 6.52 7.41 -10.97
N ALA A 1065 6.47 7.59 -9.65
CA ALA A 1065 5.63 8.59 -9.03
C ALA A 1065 6.25 10.00 -9.20
N PRO A 1066 5.45 11.09 -9.20
CA PRO A 1066 5.95 12.44 -9.53
C PRO A 1066 7.19 12.86 -8.74
N GLN A 1067 7.20 12.60 -7.44
CA GLN A 1067 8.34 12.90 -6.57
C GLN A 1067 9.61 12.13 -6.97
N PHE A 1068 9.48 10.90 -7.46
CA PHE A 1068 10.64 10.13 -7.89
C PHE A 1068 11.25 10.74 -9.15
N SER A 1069 10.41 11.20 -10.09
CA SER A 1069 10.89 11.94 -11.27
C SER A 1069 11.56 13.26 -10.92
N TRP A 1070 11.08 13.98 -9.90
CA TRP A 1070 11.73 15.20 -9.43
C TRP A 1070 13.08 14.92 -8.76
N MET A 1071 13.15 13.87 -7.93
CA MET A 1071 14.40 13.43 -7.32
C MET A 1071 15.40 12.93 -8.37
N GLN A 1072 14.95 12.20 -9.40
CA GLN A 1072 15.79 11.74 -10.50
C GLN A 1072 16.57 12.89 -11.15
N GLU A 1073 15.91 14.02 -11.41
CA GLU A 1073 16.53 15.20 -12.00
C GLU A 1073 17.66 15.75 -11.12
N SER A 1074 17.40 15.98 -9.83
CA SER A 1074 18.40 16.53 -8.92
C SER A 1074 19.56 15.55 -8.64
N HIS A 1075 19.25 14.26 -8.47
CA HIS A 1075 20.27 13.25 -8.20
C HIS A 1075 21.14 12.99 -9.43
N ALA A 1076 20.58 13.02 -10.64
CA ALA A 1076 21.38 12.91 -11.86
C ALA A 1076 22.41 14.04 -11.97
N GLU A 1077 22.07 15.27 -11.58
CA GLU A 1077 23.01 16.38 -11.53
C GLU A 1077 24.09 16.15 -10.47
N ILE A 1078 23.68 15.84 -9.23
CA ILE A 1078 24.59 15.61 -8.10
C ILE A 1078 25.57 14.46 -8.39
N MET A 1079 25.06 13.32 -8.84
CA MET A 1079 25.84 12.11 -9.12
C MET A 1079 26.54 12.15 -10.49
N GLY A 1080 26.39 13.24 -11.24
CA GLY A 1080 27.14 13.51 -12.47
C GLY A 1080 28.61 13.90 -12.24
N GLY A 1081 29.08 13.88 -10.99
CA GLY A 1081 30.45 14.14 -10.57
C GLY A 1081 30.64 15.41 -9.71
N ILE A 1082 29.65 16.31 -9.68
CA ILE A 1082 29.71 17.50 -8.81
C ILE A 1082 29.61 17.11 -7.32
N GLY A 1083 28.82 16.08 -6.99
CA GLY A 1083 28.72 15.50 -5.66
C GLY A 1083 30.08 15.09 -5.12
N LYS A 1084 30.78 14.22 -5.86
CA LYS A 1084 32.18 13.87 -5.60
C LYS A 1084 33.08 15.07 -5.36
N LEU A 1085 33.07 16.07 -6.26
CA LEU A 1085 33.91 17.26 -6.10
C LEU A 1085 33.61 18.00 -4.79
N LEU A 1086 32.33 18.21 -4.48
CA LEU A 1086 31.91 18.93 -3.27
C LEU A 1086 32.18 18.14 -1.99
N LEU A 1087 32.08 16.81 -2.01
CA LEU A 1087 32.43 15.97 -0.85
C LEU A 1087 33.92 16.01 -0.51
N HIS A 1088 34.77 16.35 -1.49
CA HIS A 1088 36.22 16.46 -1.31
C HIS A 1088 36.72 17.89 -1.03
N VAL A 1089 35.83 18.89 -0.98
CA VAL A 1089 36.22 20.23 -0.49
C VAL A 1089 36.08 20.35 1.02
N ARG A 1090 36.88 21.23 1.61
CA ARG A 1090 36.75 21.61 3.01
C ARG A 1090 35.79 22.78 3.13
N ARG A 1091 34.72 22.64 3.93
CA ARG A 1091 33.82 23.74 4.30
C ARG A 1091 34.56 24.74 5.20
N GLU A 1092 34.40 26.03 4.92
CA GLU A 1092 34.90 27.10 5.78
C GLU A 1092 33.98 27.29 7.01
N GLN A 1093 34.58 27.73 8.12
CA GLN A 1093 33.93 27.88 9.41
C GLN A 1093 34.21 29.27 10.00
N ASP A 1094 33.20 29.94 10.56
CA ASP A 1094 33.31 31.32 11.04
C ASP A 1094 33.65 31.45 12.53
N GLY A 1095 34.17 30.37 13.14
CA GLY A 1095 34.59 30.36 14.54
C GLY A 1095 33.44 30.39 15.55
N VAL A 1096 32.21 30.05 15.12
CA VAL A 1096 31.04 29.95 16.01
C VAL A 1096 30.86 28.50 16.45
N ALA A 1097 30.75 28.27 17.76
CA ALA A 1097 30.49 26.94 18.33
C ALA A 1097 29.16 26.93 19.10
N VAL A 1098 28.38 25.85 18.91
CA VAL A 1098 27.14 25.60 19.66
C VAL A 1098 27.35 24.40 20.58
N HIS A 1099 27.26 24.63 21.89
CA HIS A 1099 27.52 23.59 22.88
C HIS A 1099 26.41 22.52 22.92
N TYR A 1100 26.82 21.25 22.89
CA TYR A 1100 26.01 20.07 23.16
C TYR A 1100 26.38 19.42 24.49
N SER A 1101 25.39 19.23 25.36
CA SER A 1101 25.56 18.62 26.67
C SER A 1101 24.53 17.52 26.89
N GLN A 1102 25.00 16.27 27.00
CA GLN A 1102 24.12 15.13 27.26
C GLN A 1102 23.40 15.25 28.60
N ALA A 1103 24.09 15.72 29.64
CA ALA A 1103 23.49 16.03 30.93
C ALA A 1103 22.35 17.07 30.81
N SER A 1104 22.47 18.05 29.91
CA SER A 1104 21.42 19.04 29.65
C SER A 1104 20.20 18.45 28.93
N VAL A 1105 20.37 17.39 28.14
CA VAL A 1105 19.23 16.64 27.56
C VAL A 1105 18.39 16.04 28.68
N HIS A 1106 19.00 15.37 29.66
CA HIS A 1106 18.27 14.76 30.77
C HIS A 1106 17.72 15.78 31.76
N ALA A 1107 18.49 16.82 32.09
CA ALA A 1107 18.00 17.94 32.90
C ALA A 1107 16.82 18.66 32.22
N GLY A 1108 16.81 18.72 30.88
CA GLY A 1108 15.68 19.22 30.10
C GLY A 1108 14.38 18.45 30.40
N THR A 1109 14.45 17.12 30.45
CA THR A 1109 13.29 16.27 30.81
C THR A 1109 12.79 16.56 32.23
N LEU A 1110 13.69 16.68 33.22
CA LEU A 1110 13.34 16.98 34.62
C LEU A 1110 12.76 18.40 34.79
N THR A 1111 13.16 19.34 33.95
CA THR A 1111 12.73 20.76 34.03
C THR A 1111 11.61 21.13 33.05
N GLY A 1112 11.17 20.18 32.21
CA GLY A 1112 10.19 20.44 31.14
C GLY A 1112 10.70 21.34 30.01
N ARG A 1113 12.02 21.39 29.77
CA ARG A 1113 12.67 22.21 28.74
C ARG A 1113 13.28 21.36 27.63
N SER A 1114 13.18 21.82 26.38
CA SER A 1114 13.73 21.11 25.22
C SER A 1114 15.09 21.66 24.82
N HIS A 1115 16.15 20.86 24.99
CA HIS A 1115 17.53 21.22 24.65
C HIS A 1115 17.72 21.42 23.14
N SER A 1116 17.27 20.47 22.32
CA SER A 1116 17.43 20.50 20.86
C SER A 1116 16.74 21.70 20.18
N ARG A 1117 15.60 22.16 20.72
CA ARG A 1117 14.91 23.36 20.20
C ARG A 1117 15.72 24.64 20.44
N ALA A 1118 16.39 24.75 21.59
CA ALA A 1118 17.23 25.91 21.88
C ALA A 1118 18.44 25.96 20.95
N GLN A 1119 19.10 24.81 20.74
CA GLN A 1119 20.20 24.71 19.79
C GLN A 1119 19.77 25.03 18.36
N LEU A 1120 18.61 24.53 17.91
CA LEU A 1120 18.08 24.82 16.58
C LEU A 1120 17.81 26.32 16.39
N GLY A 1121 17.21 26.97 17.41
CA GLY A 1121 16.95 28.40 17.35
C GLY A 1121 18.23 29.22 17.19
N PHE A 1122 19.30 28.82 17.88
CA PHE A 1122 20.59 29.49 17.76
C PHE A 1122 21.29 29.19 16.43
N ALA A 1123 21.28 27.92 15.98
CA ALA A 1123 21.81 27.52 14.68
C ALA A 1123 21.20 28.34 13.53
N ARG A 1124 19.86 28.45 13.50
CA ARG A 1124 19.14 29.25 12.50
C ARG A 1124 19.48 30.74 12.58
N LEU A 1125 19.61 31.29 13.79
CA LEU A 1125 20.02 32.68 13.96
C LEU A 1125 21.42 32.93 13.36
N VAL A 1126 22.36 31.99 13.53
CA VAL A 1126 23.70 32.09 12.96
C VAL A 1126 23.66 32.01 11.43
N GLU A 1127 22.86 31.09 10.87
CA GLU A 1127 22.67 30.95 9.43
C GLU A 1127 21.99 32.17 8.80
N ASP A 1128 20.97 32.75 9.45
CA ASP A 1128 20.30 33.99 9.01
C ASP A 1128 21.26 35.19 8.95
N LEU A 1129 22.36 35.15 9.71
CA LEU A 1129 23.44 36.13 9.66
C LEU A 1129 24.49 35.85 8.57
N GLY A 1130 24.32 34.77 7.80
CA GLY A 1130 25.27 34.34 6.76
C GLY A 1130 26.55 33.71 7.32
N LEU A 1131 26.53 33.27 8.58
CA LEU A 1131 27.68 32.65 9.25
C LEU A 1131 27.50 31.13 9.34
N GLN A 1132 28.61 30.42 9.50
CA GLN A 1132 28.68 28.97 9.70
C GLN A 1132 29.18 28.63 11.10
N PHE A 1133 28.61 27.59 11.70
CA PHE A 1133 28.97 27.11 13.04
C PHE A 1133 29.32 25.62 13.01
N ASP A 1134 29.86 25.13 14.14
CA ASP A 1134 29.98 23.71 14.47
C ASP A 1134 29.35 23.38 15.82
N MET A 1135 28.84 22.16 15.95
CA MET A 1135 28.41 21.61 17.22
C MET A 1135 29.64 21.14 18.01
N LEU A 1136 29.78 21.57 19.26
CA LEU A 1136 30.88 21.18 20.13
C LEU A 1136 30.35 20.38 21.32
N SER A 1137 30.82 19.15 21.50
CA SER A 1137 30.36 18.29 22.59
C SER A 1137 31.00 18.68 23.92
N TYR A 1138 30.36 18.26 25.02
CA TYR A 1138 30.88 18.38 26.37
C TYR A 1138 32.30 17.82 26.50
N GLU A 1139 32.59 16.65 25.90
CA GLU A 1139 33.91 16.02 25.95
C GLU A 1139 34.97 16.82 25.15
N GLN A 1140 34.58 17.39 24.01
CA GLN A 1140 35.49 18.25 23.22
C GLN A 1140 35.87 19.52 23.99
N ILE A 1141 34.92 20.12 24.72
CA ILE A 1141 35.18 21.29 25.58
C ILE A 1141 36.10 20.91 26.74
N GLU A 1142 35.87 19.77 27.40
CA GLU A 1142 36.74 19.24 28.46
C GLU A 1142 38.17 18.97 27.95
N GLN A 1143 38.32 18.62 26.67
CA GLN A 1143 39.60 18.46 25.99
C GLN A 1143 40.23 19.79 25.50
N GLY A 1144 39.59 20.93 25.76
CA GLY A 1144 40.12 22.26 25.43
C GLY A 1144 39.85 22.74 24.00
N GLN A 1145 38.93 22.13 23.25
CA GLN A 1145 38.63 22.52 21.86
C GLN A 1145 37.84 23.83 21.70
N LEU A 1146 37.47 24.48 22.82
CA LEU A 1146 36.79 25.79 22.82
C LEU A 1146 37.79 26.97 22.75
N GLY A 1147 39.07 26.73 23.05
CA GLY A 1147 40.11 27.74 23.26
C GLY A 1147 41.01 28.02 22.07
#